data_AF-A0A9X6M1A9-F1
#
_entry.id   AF-A0A9X6M1A9-F1
#
_cell.length_a   1.000
_cell.length_b   1.000
_cell.length_c   1.000
_cell.angle_alpha   90.00
_cell.angle_beta   90.00
_cell.angle_gamma   90.00
#
_symmetry.space_group_name_H-M   'P 1'
#
loop_
_entity.id
_entity.type
_entity.pdbx_description
1 polymer ?
#
loop_
_entity_poly.entity_id
_entity_poly.type
_entity_poly.pdbx_seq_one_letter_code
_entity_poly.pdbx_strand_id
1 'polypeptide(L)'
;MKLLAVTSCPNGIAHTYMAAENLQKTADKLGVQMKIETQGGIGVENELTEQDIREADGIIIAADRVVNKDRFVGKKLLVVGVQDGIRKPEELIQKVISGNVPIYHLQSKIVESNHQERKQNPIYRHLMNGVSFMVPFIVVGGLLIAIALTLGGEKTPGGLVIPEGSFWKTIEQIGGASFTFMVPILAGYIAYSIADKPGLVPGMIGGYIAATGSFYGSESGAGFLGGIIAGFLAGYIALGIKKLKVPKAIQPIMPIIIIPVFTSLIVGLAFVFIIGAPVAQVFVSLTAWLAGMQGSSSILLALILGAMISFDMGGPVNKVAFLFGSAMIGEGNYEIMGPIAAAICIPPIGMGLATFIGKGKFQDSEREMGKASFTMGLFGITEGAIPFAAQDPLRVIPSIMAGSMTGAVIAMIGHVGDRVAHGGPIVAVLGAVDNVFMFFVAVIVGSIVTAVVVNVLKKDVSKLEKQENEQIKEVSATIEVQQLEQETQARGEQVDKVEIKKLTDITSLELIETDLKGETRDDIIDEMIQKLKHVGALHSVTEFKQAIMNREQESTTGIGINIAIPHGKSAAVRKPSVVFGIKQSGIDWKSLDGTEAKLIFMIAVPKGNEGNEHLKILQMLSRKLMDDSYRERLLSVQTKAEAYKLLDEIA
;
A
#
# COMPACT_ATOMS: atom_id res chain seq x y z
N MET A 1 -18.52 -34.46 10.94
CA MET A 1 -17.36 -33.55 10.81
C MET A 1 -17.38 -32.94 9.42
N LYS A 2 -17.25 -31.62 9.32
CA LYS A 2 -17.24 -30.84 8.09
C LYS A 2 -15.85 -30.25 7.87
N LEU A 3 -15.16 -30.73 6.84
CA LEU A 3 -13.86 -30.20 6.42
C LEU A 3 -13.99 -29.36 5.16
N LEU A 4 -13.13 -28.36 5.01
CA LEU A 4 -12.98 -27.64 3.76
C LEU A 4 -11.59 -27.87 3.19
N ALA A 5 -11.45 -27.74 1.88
CA ALA A 5 -10.14 -27.68 1.26
C ALA A 5 -10.03 -26.57 0.20
N VAL A 6 -8.82 -26.07 0.00
CA VAL A 6 -8.46 -25.20 -1.12
C VAL A 6 -7.33 -25.86 -1.88
N THR A 7 -7.47 -26.06 -3.19
CA THR A 7 -6.40 -26.61 -4.04
C THR A 7 -5.93 -25.59 -5.06
N SER A 8 -4.61 -25.45 -5.24
CA SER A 8 -4.05 -24.56 -6.27
C SER A 8 -2.66 -24.99 -6.74
N CYS A 9 -2.43 -24.93 -8.05
CA CYS A 9 -1.15 -25.16 -8.68
C CYS A 9 -0.85 -23.97 -9.61
N PRO A 10 0.40 -23.49 -9.75
CA PRO A 10 0.76 -22.37 -10.63
C PRO A 10 0.21 -22.48 -12.05
N ASN A 11 0.21 -23.70 -12.59
CA ASN A 11 -0.32 -24.00 -13.92
C ASN A 11 -1.84 -24.18 -13.90
N GLY A 12 -2.42 -24.61 -12.77
CA GLY A 12 -3.86 -24.67 -12.55
C GLY A 12 -4.63 -25.71 -13.37
N ILE A 13 -3.96 -26.61 -14.11
CA ILE A 13 -4.61 -27.49 -15.10
C ILE A 13 -4.92 -28.89 -14.56
N ALA A 14 -3.91 -29.68 -14.21
CA ALA A 14 -4.12 -31.08 -13.80
C ALA A 14 -4.02 -31.24 -12.28
N HIS A 15 -2.91 -30.81 -11.69
CA HIS A 15 -2.62 -31.05 -10.28
C HIS A 15 -3.68 -30.44 -9.33
N THR A 16 -4.22 -29.25 -9.64
CA THR A 16 -5.29 -28.62 -8.85
C THR A 16 -6.54 -29.51 -8.75
N TYR A 17 -7.01 -30.04 -9.89
CA TYR A 17 -8.22 -30.85 -9.95
C TYR A 17 -7.98 -32.29 -9.48
N MET A 18 -6.79 -32.85 -9.73
CA MET A 18 -6.40 -34.15 -9.19
C MET A 18 -6.33 -34.12 -7.66
N ALA A 19 -5.77 -33.07 -7.07
CA ALA A 19 -5.73 -32.91 -5.62
C ALA A 19 -7.15 -32.81 -5.05
N ALA A 20 -8.03 -32.03 -5.69
CA ALA A 20 -9.42 -31.92 -5.27
C ALA A 20 -10.17 -33.26 -5.39
N GLU A 21 -10.05 -33.95 -6.52
CA GLU A 21 -10.72 -35.25 -6.73
C GLU A 21 -10.23 -36.31 -5.73
N ASN A 22 -8.93 -36.37 -5.46
CA ASN A 22 -8.35 -37.31 -4.50
C ASN A 22 -8.75 -37.01 -3.06
N LEU A 23 -8.74 -35.73 -2.65
CA LEU A 23 -9.22 -35.32 -1.33
C LEU A 23 -10.72 -35.63 -1.15
N GLN A 24 -11.55 -35.33 -2.13
CA GLN A 24 -12.99 -35.60 -2.08
C GLN A 24 -13.27 -37.11 -1.96
N LYS A 25 -12.67 -37.92 -2.84
CA LYS A 25 -12.83 -39.38 -2.81
C LYS A 25 -12.41 -39.99 -1.47
N THR A 26 -11.36 -39.48 -0.86
CA THR A 26 -10.89 -39.98 0.43
C THR A 26 -11.76 -39.49 1.59
N ALA A 27 -12.25 -38.26 1.54
CA ALA A 27 -13.21 -37.76 2.52
C ALA A 27 -14.50 -38.61 2.52
N ASP A 28 -15.02 -38.93 1.34
CA ASP A 28 -16.21 -39.79 1.18
C ASP A 28 -15.97 -41.19 1.78
N LYS A 29 -14.78 -41.78 1.55
CA LYS A 29 -14.39 -43.07 2.14
C LYS A 29 -14.31 -43.04 3.67
N LEU A 30 -13.88 -41.92 4.25
CA LEU A 30 -13.75 -41.74 5.69
C LEU A 30 -15.04 -41.22 6.35
N GLY A 31 -16.13 -41.06 5.61
CA GLY A 31 -17.40 -40.54 6.12
C GLY A 31 -17.36 -39.07 6.55
N VAL A 32 -16.43 -38.29 6.00
CA VAL A 32 -16.25 -36.86 6.31
C VAL A 32 -16.92 -36.02 5.23
N GLN A 33 -17.74 -35.05 5.64
CA GLN A 33 -18.29 -34.09 4.69
C GLN A 33 -17.18 -33.11 4.28
N MET A 34 -16.89 -33.04 2.98
CA MET A 34 -15.86 -32.14 2.45
C MET A 34 -16.41 -31.27 1.33
N LYS A 35 -16.08 -29.98 1.36
CA LYS A 35 -16.26 -29.03 0.24
C LYS A 35 -14.89 -28.48 -0.16
N ILE A 36 -14.60 -28.48 -1.45
CA ILE A 36 -13.29 -28.13 -1.99
C ILE A 36 -13.42 -26.95 -2.95
N GLU A 37 -12.72 -25.86 -2.66
CA GLU A 37 -12.51 -24.75 -3.58
C GLU A 37 -11.28 -25.02 -4.45
N THR A 38 -11.49 -25.06 -5.76
CA THR A 38 -10.45 -25.30 -6.76
C THR A 38 -10.03 -23.97 -7.37
N GLN A 39 -8.78 -23.57 -7.17
CA GLN A 39 -8.20 -22.38 -7.80
C GLN A 39 -7.32 -22.79 -8.98
N GLY A 40 -7.99 -23.14 -10.09
CA GLY A 40 -7.39 -23.68 -11.31
C GLY A 40 -7.09 -22.63 -12.39
N GLY A 41 -6.67 -23.08 -13.57
CA GLY A 41 -6.44 -22.25 -14.75
C GLY A 41 -7.75 -21.68 -15.33
N ILE A 42 -8.86 -22.30 -14.96
CA ILE A 42 -10.22 -21.82 -15.24
C ILE A 42 -10.62 -20.74 -14.21
N GLY A 43 -9.87 -20.49 -13.13
CA GLY A 43 -10.22 -19.54 -12.06
C GLY A 43 -10.66 -20.25 -10.77
N VAL A 44 -11.32 -19.51 -9.87
CA VAL A 44 -11.85 -20.07 -8.61
C VAL A 44 -13.20 -20.74 -8.87
N GLU A 45 -13.29 -22.02 -8.53
CA GLU A 45 -14.50 -22.85 -8.61
C GLU A 45 -14.89 -23.34 -7.22
N ASN A 46 -16.19 -23.51 -6.96
CA ASN A 46 -16.75 -23.95 -5.68
C ASN A 46 -16.27 -23.10 -4.49
N GLU A 47 -16.19 -21.78 -4.68
CA GLU A 47 -15.71 -20.84 -3.67
C GLU A 47 -16.34 -21.08 -2.29
N LEU A 48 -15.50 -21.08 -1.27
CA LEU A 48 -15.91 -21.27 0.12
C LEU A 48 -16.60 -20.00 0.60
N THR A 49 -17.86 -20.13 1.03
CA THR A 49 -18.62 -19.02 1.59
C THR A 49 -18.21 -18.78 3.05
N GLU A 50 -18.54 -17.60 3.59
CA GLU A 50 -18.31 -17.35 5.03
C GLU A 50 -19.07 -18.35 5.92
N GLN A 51 -20.25 -18.80 5.48
CA GLN A 51 -21.02 -19.81 6.21
C GLN A 51 -20.29 -21.16 6.19
N ASP A 52 -19.76 -21.58 5.04
CA ASP A 52 -18.95 -22.80 4.94
C ASP A 52 -17.79 -22.76 5.93
N ILE A 53 -17.06 -21.64 5.95
CA ILE A 53 -15.89 -21.45 6.81
C ILE A 53 -16.30 -21.47 8.28
N ARG A 54 -17.36 -20.76 8.66
CA ARG A 54 -17.86 -20.73 10.04
C ARG A 54 -18.26 -22.11 10.55
N GLU A 55 -18.86 -22.95 9.72
CA GLU A 55 -19.29 -24.31 10.06
C GLU A 55 -18.17 -25.36 9.95
N ALA A 56 -17.00 -25.00 9.42
CA ALA A 56 -15.89 -25.94 9.23
C ALA A 56 -15.19 -26.27 10.56
N ASP A 57 -14.95 -27.57 10.77
CA ASP A 57 -14.16 -28.13 11.87
C ASP A 57 -12.65 -28.03 11.59
N GLY A 58 -12.26 -27.95 10.31
CA GLY A 58 -10.88 -27.77 9.88
C GLY A 58 -10.75 -27.59 8.36
N ILE A 59 -9.62 -27.04 7.95
CA ILE A 59 -9.38 -26.58 6.58
C ILE A 59 -8.03 -27.09 6.09
N ILE A 60 -7.99 -27.64 4.88
CA ILE A 60 -6.77 -28.11 4.20
C ILE A 60 -6.48 -27.23 2.99
N ILE A 61 -5.37 -26.49 3.01
CA ILE A 61 -4.84 -25.81 1.83
C ILE A 61 -3.78 -26.72 1.21
N ALA A 62 -4.08 -27.32 0.06
CA ALA A 62 -3.13 -28.07 -0.77
C ALA A 62 -2.75 -27.22 -1.98
N ALA A 63 -1.81 -26.29 -1.80
CA ALA A 63 -1.52 -25.26 -2.79
C ALA A 63 -0.04 -24.92 -2.91
N ASP A 64 0.41 -24.77 -4.15
CA ASP A 64 1.75 -24.26 -4.51
C ASP A 64 1.69 -22.78 -4.95
N ARG A 65 0.51 -22.16 -4.90
CA ARG A 65 0.25 -20.72 -5.14
C ARG A 65 -0.15 -20.06 -3.81
N VAL A 66 0.12 -18.76 -3.69
CA VAL A 66 -0.39 -17.94 -2.57
C VAL A 66 -1.91 -17.95 -2.57
N VAL A 67 -2.50 -18.47 -1.50
CA VAL A 67 -3.95 -18.48 -1.21
C VAL A 67 -4.22 -17.45 -0.11
N ASN A 68 -5.30 -16.68 -0.24
CA ASN A 68 -5.75 -15.77 0.83
C ASN A 68 -6.18 -16.60 2.05
N LYS A 69 -5.40 -16.48 3.14
CA LYS A 69 -5.65 -17.20 4.40
C LYS A 69 -6.44 -16.36 5.41
N ASP A 70 -6.61 -15.06 5.17
CA ASP A 70 -7.21 -14.10 6.11
C ASP A 70 -8.65 -14.47 6.45
N ARG A 71 -9.36 -15.06 5.48
CA ARG A 71 -10.72 -15.58 5.67
C ARG A 71 -10.80 -16.81 6.58
N PHE A 72 -9.68 -17.41 6.98
CA PHE A 72 -9.61 -18.63 7.79
C PHE A 72 -9.11 -18.39 9.24
N VAL A 73 -9.06 -17.13 9.69
CA VAL A 73 -8.65 -16.80 11.06
C VAL A 73 -9.56 -17.50 12.08
N GLY A 74 -8.94 -18.06 13.12
CA GLY A 74 -9.61 -18.82 14.17
C GLY A 74 -9.94 -20.27 13.78
N LYS A 75 -9.59 -20.73 12.57
CA LYS A 75 -9.85 -22.11 12.11
C LYS A 75 -8.59 -22.99 12.15
N LYS A 76 -8.78 -24.28 12.39
CA LYS A 76 -7.71 -25.30 12.25
C LYS A 76 -7.30 -25.36 10.79
N LEU A 77 -6.06 -24.98 10.48
CA LEU A 77 -5.59 -24.81 9.11
C LEU A 77 -4.33 -25.64 8.84
N LEU A 78 -4.45 -26.61 7.95
CA LEU A 78 -3.33 -27.41 7.46
C LEU A 78 -2.90 -26.87 6.09
N VAL A 79 -1.64 -26.48 5.93
CA VAL A 79 -1.11 -25.97 4.65
C VAL A 79 -0.01 -26.90 4.15
N VAL A 80 -0.18 -27.41 2.92
CA VAL A 80 0.74 -28.33 2.24
C VAL A 80 0.84 -28.00 0.75
N GLY A 81 1.82 -28.56 0.07
CA GLY A 81 1.94 -28.45 -1.38
C GLY A 81 0.83 -29.23 -2.11
N VAL A 82 0.52 -28.84 -3.34
CA VAL A 82 -0.56 -29.48 -4.13
C VAL A 82 -0.30 -30.98 -4.36
N GLN A 83 0.98 -31.38 -4.46
CA GLN A 83 1.39 -32.78 -4.63
C GLN A 83 1.01 -33.67 -3.44
N ASP A 84 1.07 -33.15 -2.22
CA ASP A 84 0.65 -33.91 -1.03
C ASP A 84 -0.87 -34.13 -1.05
N GLY A 85 -1.65 -33.14 -1.52
CA GLY A 85 -3.09 -33.31 -1.76
C GLY A 85 -3.43 -34.40 -2.77
N ILE A 86 -2.54 -34.68 -3.74
CA ILE A 86 -2.70 -35.77 -4.71
C ILE A 86 -2.29 -37.11 -4.09
N ARG A 87 -1.11 -37.18 -3.46
CA ARG A 87 -0.46 -38.44 -3.08
C ARG A 87 -0.83 -38.94 -1.69
N LYS A 88 -1.18 -38.05 -0.77
CA LYS A 88 -1.37 -38.35 0.66
C LYS A 88 -2.71 -37.83 1.23
N PRO A 89 -3.85 -37.90 0.50
CA PRO A 89 -5.11 -37.29 0.94
C PRO A 89 -5.62 -37.87 2.28
N GLU A 90 -5.40 -39.16 2.54
CA GLU A 90 -5.84 -39.83 3.77
C GLU A 90 -5.09 -39.33 5.01
N GLU A 91 -3.77 -39.20 4.90
CA GLU A 91 -2.92 -38.66 5.97
C GLU A 91 -3.31 -37.21 6.31
N LEU A 92 -3.57 -36.39 5.29
CA LEU A 92 -3.95 -35.00 5.49
C LEU A 92 -5.30 -34.89 6.21
N ILE A 93 -6.29 -35.66 5.79
CA ILE A 93 -7.62 -35.68 6.42
C ILE A 93 -7.52 -36.17 7.87
N GLN A 94 -6.79 -37.27 8.12
CA GLN A 94 -6.60 -37.78 9.48
C GLN A 94 -5.84 -36.82 10.40
N LYS A 95 -4.86 -36.06 9.88
CA LYS A 95 -4.19 -35.00 10.64
C LYS A 95 -5.18 -33.93 11.12
N VAL A 96 -6.12 -33.52 10.27
CA VAL A 96 -7.17 -32.56 10.67
C VAL A 96 -8.15 -33.18 11.67
N ILE A 97 -8.58 -34.44 11.46
CA ILE A 97 -9.49 -35.17 12.37
C ILE A 97 -8.88 -35.32 13.76
N SER A 98 -7.62 -35.72 13.83
CA SER A 98 -6.90 -35.92 15.10
C SER A 98 -6.63 -34.62 15.87
N GLY A 99 -6.87 -33.46 15.26
CA GLY A 99 -6.66 -32.16 15.90
C GLY A 99 -5.20 -31.70 15.94
N ASN A 100 -4.27 -32.45 15.32
CA ASN A 100 -2.85 -32.12 15.19
C ASN A 100 -2.60 -31.05 14.11
N VAL A 101 -3.36 -29.95 14.16
CA VAL A 101 -3.32 -28.87 13.18
C VAL A 101 -3.46 -27.53 13.91
N PRO A 102 -2.55 -26.57 13.68
CA PRO A 102 -2.60 -25.27 14.36
C PRO A 102 -3.84 -24.47 13.98
N ILE A 103 -4.30 -23.63 14.90
CA ILE A 103 -5.33 -22.61 14.62
C ILE A 103 -4.65 -21.43 13.94
N TYR A 104 -5.19 -20.98 12.80
CA TYR A 104 -4.64 -19.86 12.05
C TYR A 104 -5.03 -18.52 12.70
N HIS A 105 -4.07 -17.62 12.88
CA HIS A 105 -4.29 -16.26 13.37
C HIS A 105 -3.67 -15.24 12.40
N LEU A 106 -4.29 -14.08 12.24
CA LEU A 106 -3.81 -13.02 11.33
C LEU A 106 -2.48 -12.46 11.85
N GLN A 107 -1.44 -12.40 11.01
CA GLN A 107 -0.25 -11.61 11.31
C GLN A 107 -0.63 -10.12 11.29
N SER A 108 -0.34 -9.40 12.38
CA SER A 108 -0.60 -7.96 12.47
C SER A 108 0.38 -7.19 11.58
N LYS A 109 -0.02 -6.88 10.34
CA LYS A 109 0.43 -5.68 9.65
C LYS A 109 -0.47 -4.53 10.12
N ILE A 110 -0.04 -3.78 11.12
CA ILE A 110 -0.65 -2.49 11.44
C ILE A 110 -0.22 -1.51 10.34
N VAL A 111 -1.01 -1.47 9.28
CA VAL A 111 -1.45 -0.20 8.71
C VAL A 111 -2.96 -0.28 8.81
N GLU A 112 -3.50 0.21 9.94
CA GLU A 112 -4.90 0.61 9.98
C GLU A 112 -5.08 1.79 9.03
N SER A 113 -5.32 1.50 7.76
CA SER A 113 -6.27 2.31 7.02
C SER A 113 -7.64 1.83 7.47
N ASN A 114 -8.26 2.63 8.34
CA ASN A 114 -9.66 2.52 8.70
C ASN A 114 -10.55 2.91 7.50
N HIS A 115 -10.30 2.30 6.34
CA HIS A 115 -11.25 2.24 5.26
C HIS A 115 -12.14 1.04 5.55
N GLN A 116 -13.31 1.32 6.13
CA GLN A 116 -14.49 0.64 5.62
C GLN A 116 -14.38 0.67 4.09
N GLU A 117 -14.04 -0.47 3.47
CA GLU A 117 -14.12 -0.59 2.03
C GLU A 117 -15.57 -0.29 1.65
N ARG A 118 -15.83 0.96 1.27
CA ARG A 118 -16.95 1.26 0.38
C ARG A 118 -16.75 0.28 -0.77
N LYS A 119 -17.62 -0.72 -0.88
CA LYS A 119 -17.63 -1.70 -1.97
C LYS A 119 -17.39 -0.93 -3.28
N GLN A 120 -16.14 -0.92 -3.74
CA GLN A 120 -15.78 -0.15 -4.92
C GLN A 120 -16.57 -0.74 -6.07
N ASN A 121 -17.13 0.11 -6.93
CA ASN A 121 -17.93 -0.34 -8.06
C ASN A 121 -17.11 -1.37 -8.86
N PRO A 122 -17.64 -2.60 -9.10
CA PRO A 122 -16.90 -3.65 -9.81
C PRO A 122 -16.33 -3.17 -11.15
N ILE A 123 -17.09 -2.37 -11.90
CA ILE A 123 -16.67 -1.80 -13.18
C ILE A 123 -15.43 -0.90 -12.98
N TYR A 124 -15.48 -0.03 -11.97
CA TYR A 124 -14.36 0.87 -11.65
C TYR A 124 -13.10 0.07 -11.29
N ARG A 125 -13.22 -1.00 -10.50
CA ARG A 125 -12.10 -1.87 -10.14
C ARG A 125 -11.46 -2.51 -11.38
N HIS A 126 -12.28 -3.03 -12.30
CA HIS A 126 -11.80 -3.63 -13.54
C HIS A 126 -11.07 -2.62 -14.43
N LEU A 127 -11.66 -1.43 -14.59
CA LEU A 127 -11.06 -0.33 -15.34
C LEU A 127 -9.70 0.08 -14.75
N MET A 128 -9.65 0.29 -13.43
CA MET A 128 -8.43 0.70 -12.75
C MET A 128 -7.32 -0.35 -12.81
N ASN A 129 -7.67 -1.64 -12.86
CA ASN A 129 -6.68 -2.69 -13.10
C ASN A 129 -6.00 -2.48 -14.47
N GLY A 130 -6.79 -2.30 -15.53
CA GLY A 130 -6.25 -2.02 -16.86
C GLY A 130 -5.34 -0.79 -16.90
N VAL A 131 -5.82 0.32 -16.32
CA VAL A 131 -5.08 1.58 -16.26
C VAL A 131 -3.75 1.43 -15.54
N SER A 132 -3.73 0.75 -14.39
CA SER A 132 -2.52 0.59 -13.58
C SER A 132 -1.40 -0.16 -14.32
N PHE A 133 -1.77 -1.17 -15.12
CA PHE A 133 -0.80 -1.89 -15.95
C PHE A 133 -0.40 -1.13 -17.22
N MET A 134 -1.24 -0.22 -17.69
CA MET A 134 -0.99 0.62 -18.87
C MET A 134 0.00 1.76 -18.58
N VAL A 135 -0.10 2.43 -17.43
CA VAL A 135 0.71 3.62 -17.08
C VAL A 135 2.22 3.42 -17.27
N PRO A 136 2.85 2.31 -16.82
CA PRO A 136 4.29 2.10 -17.03
C PRO A 136 4.71 2.16 -18.50
N PHE A 137 3.88 1.70 -19.44
CA PHE A 137 4.18 1.76 -20.88
C PHE A 137 4.18 3.20 -21.40
N ILE A 138 3.24 4.03 -20.92
CA ILE A 138 3.18 5.45 -21.27
C ILE A 138 4.39 6.20 -20.72
N VAL A 139 4.77 5.92 -19.47
CA VAL A 139 5.93 6.56 -18.83
C VAL A 139 7.22 6.21 -19.56
N VAL A 140 7.46 4.92 -19.81
CA VAL A 140 8.65 4.47 -20.56
C VAL A 140 8.64 5.05 -21.98
N GLY A 141 7.50 4.99 -22.66
CA GLY A 141 7.36 5.49 -24.03
C GLY A 141 7.66 6.99 -24.13
N GLY A 142 7.00 7.77 -23.28
CA GLY A 142 7.15 9.21 -23.26
C GLY A 142 8.56 9.66 -22.88
N LEU A 143 9.15 9.07 -21.83
CA LEU A 143 10.51 9.43 -21.39
C LEU A 143 11.56 9.11 -22.44
N LEU A 144 11.46 7.97 -23.13
CA LEU A 144 12.40 7.62 -24.20
C LEU A 144 12.30 8.60 -25.37
N ILE A 145 11.08 8.96 -25.79
CA ILE A 145 10.87 9.97 -26.85
C ILE A 145 11.42 11.34 -26.40
N ALA A 146 11.14 11.75 -25.16
CA ALA A 146 11.63 13.02 -24.60
C ALA A 146 13.16 13.09 -24.54
N ILE A 147 13.82 12.03 -24.06
CA ILE A 147 15.29 11.94 -24.02
C ILE A 147 15.87 11.98 -25.44
N ALA A 148 15.27 11.22 -26.37
CA ALA A 148 15.72 11.18 -27.76
C ALA A 148 15.61 12.55 -28.44
N LEU A 149 14.53 13.29 -28.21
CA LEU A 149 14.37 14.65 -28.72
C LEU A 149 15.36 15.60 -28.04
N THR A 150 15.55 15.51 -26.73
CA THR A 150 16.42 16.43 -26.00
C THR A 150 17.88 16.30 -26.38
N LEU A 151 18.37 15.06 -26.54
CA LEU A 151 19.78 14.78 -26.82
C LEU A 151 20.10 14.66 -28.31
N GLY A 152 19.08 14.33 -29.12
CA GLY A 152 19.24 14.02 -30.54
C GLY A 152 18.39 14.84 -31.50
N GLY A 153 17.53 15.72 -31.00
CA GLY A 153 16.66 16.56 -31.81
C GLY A 153 17.38 17.78 -32.37
N GLU A 154 17.18 18.04 -33.65
CA GLU A 154 17.64 19.24 -34.33
C GLU A 154 16.48 20.24 -34.49
N LYS A 155 16.78 21.53 -34.37
CA LYS A 155 15.77 22.58 -34.55
C LYS A 155 15.45 22.73 -36.03
N THR A 156 14.20 22.47 -36.38
CA THR A 156 13.64 22.75 -37.71
C THR A 156 12.58 23.87 -37.60
N PRO A 157 12.16 24.49 -38.72
CA PRO A 157 11.03 25.41 -38.72
C PRO A 157 9.72 24.82 -38.18
N GLY A 158 9.58 23.49 -38.18
CA GLY A 158 8.43 22.76 -37.62
C GLY A 158 8.61 22.27 -36.18
N GLY A 159 9.71 22.64 -35.50
CA GLY A 159 10.02 22.22 -34.14
C GLY A 159 11.25 21.31 -34.04
N LEU A 160 11.45 20.69 -32.89
CA LEU A 160 12.52 19.70 -32.69
C LEU A 160 12.18 18.41 -33.44
N VAL A 161 13.07 17.98 -34.33
CA VAL A 161 12.93 16.73 -35.08
C VAL A 161 14.20 15.92 -34.95
N ILE A 162 14.07 14.63 -34.71
CA ILE A 162 15.23 13.72 -34.64
C ILE A 162 15.63 13.33 -36.07
N PRO A 163 16.90 13.51 -36.47
CA PRO A 163 17.38 13.12 -37.79
C PRO A 163 17.14 11.64 -38.09
N GLU A 164 16.63 11.36 -39.30
CA GLU A 164 16.44 10.00 -39.80
C GLU A 164 17.78 9.24 -39.87
N GLY A 165 17.78 7.98 -39.43
CA GLY A 165 18.98 7.13 -39.36
C GLY A 165 19.92 7.38 -38.17
N SER A 166 19.61 8.35 -37.29
CA SER A 166 20.39 8.56 -36.06
C SER A 166 20.11 7.49 -35.00
N PHE A 167 21.06 7.29 -34.07
CA PHE A 167 20.85 6.45 -32.88
C PHE A 167 19.61 6.88 -32.08
N TRP A 168 19.38 8.19 -31.97
CA TRP A 168 18.24 8.76 -31.26
C TRP A 168 16.91 8.43 -31.92
N LYS A 169 16.86 8.28 -33.25
CA LYS A 169 15.67 7.82 -33.97
C LYS A 169 15.27 6.41 -33.53
N THR A 170 16.24 5.53 -33.28
CA THR A 170 15.96 4.20 -32.73
C THR A 170 15.39 4.28 -31.32
N ILE A 171 15.88 5.19 -30.47
CA ILE A 171 15.33 5.40 -29.12
C ILE A 171 13.88 5.93 -29.19
N GLU A 172 13.60 6.88 -30.08
CA GLU A 172 12.24 7.36 -30.35
C GLU A 172 11.32 6.21 -30.80
N GLN A 173 11.78 5.35 -31.72
CA GLN A 173 11.01 4.19 -32.19
C GLN A 173 10.70 3.19 -31.06
N ILE A 174 11.66 2.93 -30.16
CA ILE A 174 11.42 2.10 -28.96
C ILE A 174 10.34 2.75 -28.08
N GLY A 175 10.41 4.07 -27.89
CA GLY A 175 9.40 4.82 -27.16
C GLY A 175 8.01 4.74 -27.82
N GLY A 176 7.95 4.90 -29.15
CA GLY A 176 6.73 4.77 -29.94
C GLY A 176 6.11 3.38 -29.87
N ALA A 177 6.92 2.32 -29.90
CA ALA A 177 6.44 0.95 -29.71
C ALA A 177 5.77 0.77 -28.34
N SER A 178 6.29 1.42 -27.29
CA SER A 178 5.68 1.39 -25.94
C SER A 178 4.27 1.99 -25.94
N PHE A 179 4.05 3.10 -26.67
CA PHE A 179 2.72 3.69 -26.85
C PHE A 179 1.77 2.77 -27.62
N THR A 180 2.26 2.02 -28.62
CA THR A 180 1.43 1.05 -29.36
C THR A 180 0.82 -0.02 -28.44
N PHE A 181 1.53 -0.40 -27.37
CA PHE A 181 1.03 -1.38 -26.40
C PHE A 181 0.06 -0.80 -25.36
N MET A 182 -0.08 0.52 -25.26
CA MET A 182 -0.92 1.19 -24.26
C MET A 182 -2.36 0.65 -24.25
N VAL A 183 -3.06 0.73 -25.38
CA VAL A 183 -4.47 0.30 -25.50
C VAL A 183 -4.64 -1.23 -25.39
N PRO A 184 -3.78 -2.06 -26.03
CA PRO A 184 -3.77 -3.51 -25.78
C PRO A 184 -3.60 -3.91 -24.32
N ILE A 185 -2.67 -3.28 -23.59
CA ILE A 185 -2.42 -3.57 -22.18
C ILE A 185 -3.62 -3.16 -21.32
N LEU A 186 -4.18 -1.97 -21.56
CA LEU A 186 -5.41 -1.52 -20.90
C LEU A 186 -6.54 -2.54 -21.07
N ALA A 187 -6.85 -2.91 -22.31
CA ALA A 187 -7.94 -3.83 -22.62
C ALA A 187 -7.68 -5.25 -22.06
N GLY A 188 -6.45 -5.75 -22.22
CA GLY A 188 -6.01 -7.04 -21.72
C GLY A 188 -6.17 -7.18 -20.21
N TYR A 189 -5.74 -6.18 -19.44
CA TYR A 189 -5.81 -6.22 -17.99
C TYR A 189 -7.20 -5.89 -17.43
N ILE A 190 -8.06 -5.18 -18.17
CA ILE A 190 -9.50 -5.12 -17.87
C ILE A 190 -10.08 -6.54 -18.02
N ALA A 191 -9.88 -7.19 -19.17
CA ALA A 191 -10.40 -8.52 -19.44
C ALA A 191 -9.87 -9.57 -18.45
N TYR A 192 -8.58 -9.51 -18.13
CA TYR A 192 -7.94 -10.34 -17.11
C TYR A 192 -8.60 -10.19 -15.74
N SER A 193 -8.92 -8.96 -15.33
CA SER A 193 -9.55 -8.73 -14.03
C SER A 193 -10.98 -9.29 -13.94
N ILE A 194 -11.62 -9.58 -15.07
CA ILE A 194 -12.99 -10.13 -15.16
C ILE A 194 -12.95 -11.67 -15.30
N ALA A 195 -12.05 -12.19 -16.15
CA ALA A 195 -12.05 -13.59 -16.57
C ALA A 195 -10.76 -14.37 -16.24
N ASP A 196 -9.81 -13.78 -15.52
CA ASP A 196 -8.47 -14.29 -15.24
C ASP A 196 -7.61 -14.43 -16.52
N LYS A 197 -6.57 -15.29 -16.48
CA LYS A 197 -5.63 -15.56 -17.59
C LYS A 197 -6.33 -15.78 -18.94
N PRO A 198 -7.46 -16.52 -19.04
CA PRO A 198 -8.13 -16.75 -20.32
C PRO A 198 -8.63 -15.47 -21.03
N GLY A 199 -8.93 -14.40 -20.28
CA GLY A 199 -9.39 -13.13 -20.84
C GLY A 199 -8.26 -12.23 -21.36
N LEU A 200 -7.01 -12.47 -20.96
CA LEU A 200 -5.88 -11.58 -21.22
C LEU A 200 -5.60 -11.41 -22.71
N VAL A 201 -5.37 -12.53 -23.42
CA VAL A 201 -5.03 -12.51 -24.86
C VAL A 201 -6.18 -11.94 -25.71
N PRO A 202 -7.45 -12.35 -25.53
CA PRO A 202 -8.57 -11.73 -26.23
C PRO A 202 -8.70 -10.23 -25.98
N GLY A 203 -8.48 -9.79 -24.74
CA GLY A 203 -8.51 -8.37 -24.40
C GLY A 203 -7.40 -7.59 -25.11
N MET A 204 -6.16 -8.13 -25.15
CA MET A 204 -5.06 -7.48 -25.87
C MET A 204 -5.31 -7.40 -27.37
N ILE A 205 -5.78 -8.49 -27.99
CA ILE A 205 -6.12 -8.51 -29.42
C ILE A 205 -7.25 -7.52 -29.71
N GLY A 206 -8.31 -7.54 -28.91
CA GLY A 206 -9.43 -6.60 -29.04
C GLY A 206 -8.98 -5.14 -28.87
N GLY A 207 -8.12 -4.86 -27.90
CA GLY A 207 -7.54 -3.53 -27.69
C GLY A 207 -6.64 -3.07 -28.84
N TYR A 208 -5.84 -3.98 -29.42
CA TYR A 208 -5.03 -3.68 -30.60
C TYR A 208 -5.88 -3.38 -31.82
N ILE A 209 -6.92 -4.18 -32.09
CA ILE A 209 -7.90 -3.92 -33.14
C ILE A 209 -8.55 -2.56 -32.88
N ALA A 210 -9.02 -2.29 -31.66
CA ALA A 210 -9.65 -1.03 -31.30
C ALA A 210 -8.74 0.19 -31.51
N ALA A 211 -7.43 0.08 -31.27
CA ALA A 211 -6.48 1.15 -31.56
C ALA A 211 -6.12 1.28 -33.05
N THR A 212 -6.35 0.22 -33.85
CA THR A 212 -5.92 0.14 -35.24
C THR A 212 -7.11 0.34 -36.19
N GLY A 213 -7.36 1.59 -36.57
CA GLY A 213 -8.53 1.96 -37.36
C GLY A 213 -8.67 1.28 -38.73
N SER A 214 -7.56 0.82 -39.33
CA SER A 214 -7.58 0.11 -40.61
C SER A 214 -8.40 -1.18 -40.61
N PHE A 215 -8.66 -1.78 -39.44
CA PHE A 215 -9.53 -2.96 -39.32
C PHE A 215 -11.01 -2.66 -39.58
N TYR A 216 -11.46 -1.42 -39.44
CA TYR A 216 -12.88 -1.03 -39.56
C TYR A 216 -13.07 0.30 -40.30
N GLY A 217 -12.10 0.69 -41.13
CA GLY A 217 -12.22 1.85 -42.02
C GLY A 217 -12.15 3.20 -41.32
N SER A 218 -11.39 3.32 -40.23
CA SER A 218 -11.12 4.60 -39.54
C SER A 218 -9.65 5.00 -39.69
N GLU A 219 -9.37 6.30 -39.87
CA GLU A 219 -8.00 6.83 -39.91
C GLU A 219 -7.39 6.92 -38.50
N SER A 220 -8.17 7.34 -37.50
CA SER A 220 -7.70 7.59 -36.13
C SER A 220 -7.91 6.41 -35.18
N GLY A 221 -8.63 5.37 -35.61
CA GLY A 221 -9.07 4.29 -34.73
C GLY A 221 -10.11 4.73 -33.69
N ALA A 222 -10.36 3.87 -32.69
CA ALA A 222 -11.33 4.09 -31.62
C ALA A 222 -10.66 4.55 -30.31
N GLY A 223 -9.33 4.73 -30.33
CA GLY A 223 -8.52 5.20 -29.23
C GLY A 223 -8.66 4.37 -27.95
N PHE A 224 -8.40 5.02 -26.82
CA PHE A 224 -8.54 4.39 -25.49
C PHE A 224 -9.99 3.98 -25.18
N LEU A 225 -10.99 4.72 -25.70
CA LEU A 225 -12.41 4.42 -25.50
C LEU A 225 -12.76 3.06 -26.10
N GLY A 226 -12.30 2.80 -27.32
CA GLY A 226 -12.40 1.50 -27.96
C GLY A 226 -11.70 0.40 -27.16
N GLY A 227 -10.51 0.67 -26.62
CA GLY A 227 -9.80 -0.26 -25.74
C GLY A 227 -10.57 -0.65 -24.48
N ILE A 228 -11.21 0.32 -23.82
CA ILE A 228 -12.05 0.06 -22.63
C ILE A 228 -13.21 -0.86 -23.02
N ILE A 229 -13.93 -0.54 -24.10
CA ILE A 229 -15.05 -1.35 -24.59
C ILE A 229 -14.58 -2.76 -24.94
N ALA A 230 -13.47 -2.88 -25.68
CA ALA A 230 -12.89 -4.16 -26.07
C ALA A 230 -12.48 -5.00 -24.85
N GLY A 231 -11.88 -4.38 -23.82
CA GLY A 231 -11.48 -5.07 -22.60
C GLY A 231 -12.67 -5.62 -21.80
N PHE A 232 -13.74 -4.82 -21.62
CA PHE A 232 -14.95 -5.30 -20.96
C PHE A 232 -15.66 -6.38 -21.77
N LEU A 233 -15.78 -6.19 -23.09
CA LEU A 233 -16.39 -7.16 -23.99
C LEU A 233 -15.65 -8.51 -23.95
N ALA A 234 -14.32 -8.47 -24.08
CA ALA A 234 -13.47 -9.65 -24.00
C ALA A 234 -13.57 -10.33 -22.63
N GLY A 235 -13.53 -9.57 -21.54
CA GLY A 235 -13.69 -10.10 -20.19
C GLY A 235 -15.01 -10.83 -19.99
N TYR A 236 -16.14 -10.22 -20.36
CA TYR A 236 -17.45 -10.83 -20.16
C TYR A 236 -17.74 -11.99 -21.12
N ILE A 237 -17.26 -11.95 -22.36
CA ILE A 237 -17.37 -13.08 -23.29
C ILE A 237 -16.54 -14.26 -22.78
N ALA A 238 -15.28 -14.02 -22.39
CA ALA A 238 -14.42 -15.06 -21.83
C ALA A 238 -15.04 -15.68 -20.56
N LEU A 239 -15.60 -14.84 -19.68
CA LEU A 239 -16.33 -15.30 -18.49
C LEU A 239 -17.59 -16.10 -18.84
N GLY A 240 -18.30 -15.72 -19.90
CA GLY A 240 -19.45 -16.46 -20.41
C GLY A 240 -19.07 -17.86 -20.90
N ILE A 241 -18.03 -17.97 -21.72
CA ILE A 241 -17.53 -19.27 -22.23
C ILE A 241 -17.00 -20.12 -21.08
N LYS A 242 -16.32 -19.51 -20.11
CA LYS A 242 -15.81 -20.15 -18.88
C LYS A 242 -16.92 -20.80 -18.04
N LYS A 243 -18.16 -20.29 -18.08
CA LYS A 243 -19.30 -20.85 -17.34
C LYS A 243 -19.99 -22.02 -18.05
N LEU A 244 -19.60 -22.36 -19.28
CA LEU A 244 -20.18 -23.49 -20.01
C LEU A 244 -19.74 -24.81 -19.39
N LYS A 245 -20.71 -25.67 -19.07
CA LYS A 245 -20.43 -27.01 -18.56
C LYS A 245 -19.88 -27.87 -19.69
N VAL A 246 -18.62 -28.27 -19.60
CA VAL A 246 -17.95 -29.13 -20.58
C VAL A 246 -17.53 -30.48 -19.95
N PRO A 247 -17.43 -31.56 -20.74
CA PRO A 247 -16.91 -32.85 -20.28
C PRO A 247 -15.49 -32.73 -19.68
N LYS A 248 -15.16 -33.58 -18.70
CA LYS A 248 -13.83 -33.59 -18.03
C LYS A 248 -12.65 -33.65 -19.00
N ALA A 249 -12.80 -34.31 -20.13
CA ALA A 249 -11.75 -34.41 -21.16
C ALA A 249 -11.39 -33.06 -21.81
N ILE A 250 -12.30 -32.08 -21.82
CA ILE A 250 -12.12 -30.78 -22.48
C ILE A 250 -11.66 -29.71 -21.49
N GLN A 251 -11.92 -29.88 -20.19
CA GLN A 251 -11.57 -28.90 -19.15
C GLN A 251 -10.12 -28.39 -19.22
N PRO A 252 -9.09 -29.23 -19.45
CA PRO A 252 -7.70 -28.77 -19.51
C PRO A 252 -7.40 -27.79 -20.65
N ILE A 253 -8.08 -27.93 -21.79
CA ILE A 253 -7.86 -27.10 -22.98
C ILE A 253 -8.75 -25.85 -23.01
N MET A 254 -9.75 -25.76 -22.12
CA MET A 254 -10.65 -24.60 -22.03
C MET A 254 -9.92 -23.28 -21.83
N PRO A 255 -9.09 -23.08 -20.77
CA PRO A 255 -8.46 -21.80 -20.50
C PRO A 255 -7.28 -21.49 -21.44
N ILE A 256 -6.74 -22.50 -22.13
CA ILE A 256 -5.53 -22.38 -22.96
C ILE A 256 -5.88 -22.13 -24.43
N ILE A 257 -6.86 -22.86 -24.96
CA ILE A 257 -7.18 -22.87 -26.38
C ILE A 257 -8.60 -22.35 -26.61
N ILE A 258 -9.61 -22.99 -26.02
CA ILE A 258 -11.01 -22.73 -26.39
C ILE A 258 -11.41 -21.29 -26.03
N ILE A 259 -11.27 -20.89 -24.77
CA ILE A 259 -11.68 -19.56 -24.32
C ILE A 259 -10.89 -18.47 -25.07
N PRO A 260 -9.54 -18.50 -25.16
CA PRO A 260 -8.80 -17.46 -25.86
C PRO A 260 -9.16 -17.36 -27.34
N VAL A 261 -9.25 -18.48 -28.07
CA VAL A 261 -9.53 -18.46 -29.52
C VAL A 261 -10.93 -17.94 -29.81
N PHE A 262 -11.96 -18.50 -29.18
CA PHE A 262 -13.34 -18.11 -29.45
C PHE A 262 -13.62 -16.69 -28.96
N THR A 263 -13.11 -16.29 -27.79
CA THR A 263 -13.29 -14.91 -27.32
C THR A 263 -12.62 -13.93 -28.27
N SER A 264 -11.39 -14.19 -28.72
CA SER A 264 -10.68 -13.30 -29.65
C SER A 264 -11.41 -13.16 -30.98
N LEU A 265 -11.94 -14.27 -31.51
CA LEU A 265 -12.72 -14.26 -32.74
C LEU A 265 -14.00 -13.44 -32.58
N ILE A 266 -14.77 -13.67 -31.51
CA ILE A 266 -16.03 -12.95 -31.29
C ILE A 266 -15.77 -11.46 -31.09
N VAL A 267 -14.82 -11.10 -30.21
CA VAL A 267 -14.46 -9.70 -29.93
C VAL A 267 -13.94 -9.02 -31.19
N GLY A 268 -13.02 -9.66 -31.92
CA GLY A 268 -12.44 -9.11 -33.14
C GLY A 268 -13.49 -8.86 -34.22
N LEU A 269 -14.35 -9.85 -34.51
CA LEU A 269 -15.43 -9.70 -35.49
C LEU A 269 -16.45 -8.64 -35.06
N ALA A 270 -16.83 -8.61 -33.79
CA ALA A 270 -17.73 -7.58 -33.27
C ALA A 270 -17.13 -6.17 -33.43
N PHE A 271 -15.83 -6.01 -33.17
CA PHE A 271 -15.15 -4.72 -33.37
C PHE A 271 -15.05 -4.34 -34.84
N VAL A 272 -14.63 -5.26 -35.70
CA VAL A 272 -14.47 -5.01 -37.14
C VAL A 272 -15.79 -4.62 -37.80
N PHE A 273 -16.87 -5.36 -37.53
CA PHE A 273 -18.11 -5.24 -38.29
C PHE A 273 -19.20 -4.38 -37.63
N ILE A 274 -19.15 -4.18 -36.31
CA ILE A 274 -20.28 -3.58 -35.58
C ILE A 274 -19.83 -2.39 -34.72
N ILE A 275 -18.78 -2.54 -33.92
CA ILE A 275 -18.46 -1.60 -32.83
C ILE A 275 -17.44 -0.54 -33.26
N GLY A 276 -16.43 -0.91 -34.06
CA GLY A 276 -15.26 -0.09 -34.34
C GLY A 276 -15.58 1.26 -34.96
N ALA A 277 -16.30 1.27 -36.09
CA ALA A 277 -16.62 2.52 -36.78
C ALA A 277 -17.50 3.48 -35.95
N PRO A 278 -18.61 3.04 -35.30
CA PRO A 278 -19.40 3.92 -34.44
C PRO A 278 -18.61 4.49 -33.26
N VAL A 279 -17.78 3.68 -32.59
CA VAL A 279 -16.98 4.15 -31.46
C VAL A 279 -15.89 5.11 -31.92
N ALA A 280 -15.26 4.85 -33.06
CA ALA A 280 -14.30 5.77 -33.66
C ALA A 280 -14.94 7.12 -34.01
N GLN A 281 -16.16 7.14 -34.53
CA GLN A 281 -16.88 8.40 -34.80
C GLN A 281 -17.15 9.19 -33.52
N VAL A 282 -17.58 8.51 -32.45
CA VAL A 282 -17.75 9.14 -31.13
C VAL A 282 -16.42 9.67 -30.63
N PHE A 283 -15.35 8.89 -30.76
CA PHE A 283 -14.02 9.26 -30.33
C PHE A 283 -13.51 10.52 -31.04
N VAL A 284 -13.55 10.54 -32.38
CA VAL A 284 -13.18 11.70 -33.20
C VAL A 284 -14.03 12.92 -32.87
N SER A 285 -15.33 12.74 -32.62
CA SER A 285 -16.22 13.84 -32.23
C SER A 285 -15.85 14.43 -30.87
N LEU A 286 -15.51 13.58 -29.91
CA LEU A 286 -15.06 13.99 -28.58
C LEU A 286 -13.71 14.69 -28.64
N THR A 287 -12.74 14.16 -29.40
CA THR A 287 -11.42 14.81 -29.56
C THR A 287 -11.53 16.14 -30.28
N ALA A 288 -12.37 16.23 -31.33
CA ALA A 288 -12.63 17.49 -32.02
C ALA A 288 -13.33 18.52 -31.11
N TRP A 289 -14.29 18.08 -30.29
CA TRP A 289 -14.94 18.95 -29.30
C TRP A 289 -13.94 19.46 -28.26
N LEU A 290 -13.09 18.58 -27.72
CA LEU A 290 -12.05 18.94 -26.75
C LEU A 290 -10.98 19.86 -27.35
N ALA A 291 -10.56 19.62 -28.60
CA ALA A 291 -9.68 20.53 -29.33
C ALA A 291 -10.35 21.90 -29.53
N GLY A 292 -11.65 21.93 -29.83
CA GLY A 292 -12.42 23.18 -29.89
C GLY A 292 -12.52 23.92 -28.55
N MET A 293 -12.42 23.21 -27.42
CA MET A 293 -12.36 23.81 -26.09
C MET A 293 -11.02 24.50 -25.78
N GLN A 294 -9.94 24.23 -26.52
CA GLN A 294 -8.64 24.94 -26.34
C GLN A 294 -8.75 26.46 -26.55
N GLY A 295 -9.82 26.94 -27.21
CA GLY A 295 -10.14 28.36 -27.34
C GLY A 295 -10.98 28.91 -26.17
N SER A 296 -12.30 28.76 -26.23
CA SER A 296 -13.25 29.52 -25.38
C SER A 296 -13.51 28.92 -23.99
N SER A 297 -13.18 27.65 -23.76
CA SER A 297 -13.49 26.92 -22.51
C SER A 297 -12.24 26.27 -21.89
N SER A 298 -11.05 26.63 -22.37
CA SER A 298 -9.77 26.05 -21.94
C SER A 298 -9.50 26.30 -20.46
N ILE A 299 -9.90 27.49 -19.98
CA ILE A 299 -9.86 27.86 -18.56
C ILE A 299 -10.76 26.93 -17.73
N LEU A 300 -12.00 26.68 -18.16
CA LEU A 300 -12.93 25.83 -17.42
C LEU A 300 -12.41 24.38 -17.37
N LEU A 301 -11.90 23.87 -18.49
CA LEU A 301 -11.28 22.55 -18.55
C LEU A 301 -10.09 22.46 -17.59
N ALA A 302 -9.20 23.46 -17.60
CA ALA A 302 -8.04 23.50 -16.72
C ALA A 302 -8.43 23.56 -15.23
N LEU A 303 -9.48 24.32 -14.88
CA LEU A 303 -10.03 24.35 -13.52
C LEU A 303 -10.52 22.96 -13.09
N ILE A 304 -11.29 22.28 -13.94
CA ILE A 304 -11.80 20.94 -13.62
C ILE A 304 -10.65 19.95 -13.45
N LEU A 305 -9.70 19.93 -14.39
CA LEU A 305 -8.55 19.01 -14.35
C LEU A 305 -7.66 19.28 -13.13
N GLY A 306 -7.32 20.54 -12.85
CA GLY A 306 -6.52 20.92 -11.69
C GLY A 306 -7.18 20.54 -10.36
N ALA A 307 -8.50 20.71 -10.25
CA ALA A 307 -9.27 20.29 -9.10
C ALA A 307 -9.27 18.76 -8.95
N MET A 308 -9.55 18.02 -10.03
CA MET A 308 -9.63 16.56 -9.99
C MET A 308 -8.30 15.91 -9.62
N ILE A 309 -7.18 16.42 -10.14
CA ILE A 309 -5.83 15.91 -9.83
C ILE A 309 -5.49 16.05 -8.35
N SER A 310 -5.88 17.15 -7.71
CA SER A 310 -5.49 17.41 -6.31
C SER A 310 -6.51 16.92 -5.29
N PHE A 311 -7.76 16.65 -5.70
CA PHE A 311 -8.87 16.31 -4.81
C PHE A 311 -8.58 15.16 -3.85
N ASP A 312 -8.00 14.06 -4.36
CA ASP A 312 -7.71 12.85 -3.60
C ASP A 312 -6.24 12.38 -3.73
N MET A 313 -5.34 13.27 -4.18
CA MET A 313 -3.87 13.11 -4.14
C MET A 313 -3.34 11.75 -4.62
N GLY A 314 -3.88 11.24 -5.73
CA GLY A 314 -3.55 9.92 -6.29
C GLY A 314 -4.68 8.89 -6.14
N GLY A 315 -5.82 9.29 -5.58
CA GLY A 315 -7.02 8.49 -5.50
C GLY A 315 -7.80 8.38 -6.83
N PRO A 316 -9.04 7.85 -6.79
CA PRO A 316 -9.87 7.66 -7.97
C PRO A 316 -10.06 8.86 -8.89
N VAL A 317 -10.34 10.04 -8.32
CA VAL A 317 -10.66 11.25 -9.09
C VAL A 317 -9.41 11.75 -9.80
N ASN A 318 -8.27 11.77 -9.11
CA ASN A 318 -6.98 12.06 -9.71
C ASN A 318 -6.70 11.09 -10.87
N LYS A 319 -6.82 9.78 -10.63
CA LYS A 319 -6.53 8.76 -11.65
C LYS A 319 -7.39 8.90 -12.89
N VAL A 320 -8.65 9.33 -12.75
CA VAL A 320 -9.52 9.60 -13.90
C VAL A 320 -9.01 10.79 -14.72
N ALA A 321 -8.68 11.92 -14.07
CA ALA A 321 -8.12 13.08 -14.76
C ALA A 321 -6.76 12.77 -15.40
N PHE A 322 -5.89 12.07 -14.68
CA PHE A 322 -4.58 11.67 -15.16
C PHE A 322 -4.66 10.68 -16.33
N LEU A 323 -5.56 9.69 -16.26
CA LEU A 323 -5.83 8.77 -17.36
C LEU A 323 -6.32 9.52 -18.60
N PHE A 324 -7.23 10.47 -18.41
CA PHE A 324 -7.74 11.31 -19.48
C PHE A 324 -6.59 12.09 -20.15
N GLY A 325 -5.74 12.78 -19.38
CA GLY A 325 -4.56 13.48 -19.92
C GLY A 325 -3.57 12.54 -20.61
N SER A 326 -3.27 11.41 -19.99
CA SER A 326 -2.36 10.39 -20.54
C SER A 326 -2.84 9.86 -21.89
N ALA A 327 -4.16 9.67 -22.03
CA ALA A 327 -4.74 9.25 -23.29
C ALA A 327 -4.63 10.33 -24.38
N MET A 328 -4.72 11.61 -24.01
CA MET A 328 -4.56 12.73 -24.95
C MET A 328 -3.14 12.83 -25.52
N ILE A 329 -2.12 12.31 -24.81
CA ILE A 329 -0.75 12.19 -25.34
C ILE A 329 -0.73 11.30 -26.58
N GLY A 330 -1.43 10.16 -26.54
CA GLY A 330 -1.52 9.24 -27.67
C GLY A 330 -2.21 9.86 -28.90
N GLU A 331 -3.08 10.84 -28.67
CA GLU A 331 -3.78 11.61 -29.72
C GLU A 331 -3.00 12.85 -30.18
N GLY A 332 -1.79 13.07 -29.66
CA GLY A 332 -0.99 14.25 -29.96
C GLY A 332 -1.48 15.55 -29.31
N ASN A 333 -2.44 15.49 -28.39
CA ASN A 333 -2.98 16.66 -27.71
C ASN A 333 -2.26 16.89 -26.37
N TYR A 334 -0.99 17.28 -26.46
CA TYR A 334 -0.10 17.47 -25.31
C TYR A 334 -0.53 18.64 -24.40
N GLU A 335 -1.21 19.65 -24.95
CA GLU A 335 -1.69 20.84 -24.22
C GLU A 335 -2.84 20.53 -23.23
N ILE A 336 -3.48 19.36 -23.33
CA ILE A 336 -4.40 18.88 -22.28
C ILE A 336 -3.62 18.22 -21.13
N MET A 337 -2.53 17.51 -21.43
CA MET A 337 -1.69 16.86 -20.41
C MET A 337 -0.85 17.87 -19.63
N GLY A 338 -0.33 18.93 -20.25
CA GLY A 338 0.52 19.91 -19.58
C GLY A 338 -0.09 20.55 -18.31
N PRO A 339 -1.36 21.01 -18.32
CA PRO A 339 -2.06 21.48 -17.13
C PRO A 339 -2.16 20.42 -16.02
N ILE A 340 -2.37 19.16 -16.38
CA ILE A 340 -2.40 18.03 -15.43
C ILE A 340 -1.00 17.81 -14.83
N ALA A 341 0.04 17.86 -15.66
CA ALA A 341 1.43 17.69 -15.26
C ALA A 341 1.88 18.78 -14.28
N ALA A 342 1.46 20.03 -14.50
CA ALA A 342 1.68 21.13 -13.57
C ALA A 342 0.89 20.91 -12.26
N ALA A 343 -0.40 20.55 -12.36
CA ALA A 343 -1.28 20.34 -11.22
C ALA A 343 -0.82 19.24 -10.25
N ILE A 344 -0.16 18.18 -10.75
CA ILE A 344 0.29 17.02 -9.98
C ILE A 344 1.29 17.38 -8.88
N CYS A 345 2.25 18.26 -9.18
CA CYS A 345 3.32 18.58 -8.25
C CYS A 345 2.99 19.72 -7.27
N ILE A 346 1.94 20.48 -7.55
CA ILE A 346 1.56 21.65 -6.75
C ILE A 346 1.13 21.30 -5.32
N PRO A 347 0.35 20.24 -5.03
CA PRO A 347 -0.04 19.90 -3.67
C PRO A 347 1.16 19.63 -2.74
N PRO A 348 2.10 18.73 -3.06
CA PRO A 348 3.26 18.46 -2.20
C PRO A 348 4.25 19.64 -2.12
N ILE A 349 4.53 20.35 -3.23
CA ILE A 349 5.39 21.54 -3.20
C ILE A 349 4.76 22.64 -2.35
N GLY A 350 3.48 22.91 -2.56
CA GLY A 350 2.71 23.92 -1.83
C GLY A 350 2.61 23.62 -0.34
N MET A 351 2.39 22.36 0.06
CA MET A 351 2.40 21.98 1.47
C MET A 351 3.79 22.11 2.10
N GLY A 352 4.84 21.71 1.39
CA GLY A 352 6.21 21.95 1.84
C GLY A 352 6.50 23.44 2.08
N LEU A 353 6.19 24.30 1.10
CA LEU A 353 6.31 25.76 1.22
C LEU A 353 5.46 26.32 2.37
N ALA A 354 4.25 25.80 2.57
CA ALA A 354 3.39 26.23 3.66
C ALA A 354 4.08 26.08 5.01
N THR A 355 4.73 24.94 5.25
CA THR A 355 5.46 24.66 6.50
C THR A 355 6.70 25.55 6.67
N PHE A 356 7.35 25.95 5.58
CA PHE A 356 8.53 26.82 5.63
C PHE A 356 8.15 28.26 5.97
N ILE A 357 7.04 28.76 5.42
CA ILE A 357 6.55 30.13 5.61
C ILE A 357 5.79 30.27 6.93
N GLY A 358 4.86 29.35 7.19
CA GLY A 358 3.91 29.42 8.30
C GLY A 358 4.34 28.63 9.53
N LYS A 359 5.63 28.64 9.90
CA LYS A 359 6.19 27.76 10.94
C LYS A 359 5.31 27.65 12.19
N GLY A 360 4.79 28.75 12.73
CA GLY A 360 3.92 28.78 13.92
C GLY A 360 2.53 28.12 13.79
N LYS A 361 2.15 27.70 12.58
CA LYS A 361 0.86 27.05 12.26
C LYS A 361 0.96 25.54 12.06
N PHE A 362 2.18 24.99 12.15
CA PHE A 362 2.46 23.56 11.99
C PHE A 362 3.25 23.03 13.18
N GLN A 363 2.94 21.81 13.58
CA GLN A 363 3.71 21.05 14.56
C GLN A 363 5.09 20.67 14.00
N ASP A 364 6.04 20.31 14.86
CA ASP A 364 7.39 19.96 14.44
C ASP A 364 7.42 18.73 13.51
N SER A 365 6.54 17.75 13.78
CA SER A 365 6.34 16.58 12.90
C SER A 365 5.86 17.00 11.50
N GLU A 366 4.91 17.93 11.41
CA GLU A 366 4.42 18.49 10.15
C GLU A 366 5.50 19.25 9.38
N ARG A 367 6.41 19.95 10.08
CA ARG A 367 7.52 20.66 9.44
C ARG A 367 8.54 19.71 8.82
N GLU A 368 8.87 18.61 9.50
CA GLU A 368 9.75 17.58 8.93
C GLU A 368 9.08 16.85 7.76
N MET A 369 7.80 16.51 7.88
CA MET A 369 7.01 16.01 6.74
C MET A 369 7.00 17.01 5.57
N GLY A 370 7.02 18.31 5.85
CA GLY A 370 7.02 19.36 4.83
C GLY A 370 8.26 19.33 3.94
N LYS A 371 9.43 19.03 4.50
CA LYS A 371 10.67 18.86 3.72
C LYS A 371 10.59 17.66 2.79
N ALA A 372 10.08 16.53 3.28
CA ALA A 372 9.89 15.32 2.48
C ALA A 372 8.83 15.55 1.38
N SER A 373 7.73 16.21 1.72
CA SER A 373 6.65 16.58 0.80
C SER A 373 7.16 17.47 -0.33
N PHE A 374 7.91 18.53 -0.03
CA PHE A 374 8.51 19.39 -1.04
C PHE A 374 9.35 18.60 -2.05
N THR A 375 10.23 17.72 -1.57
CA THR A 375 11.07 16.87 -2.41
C THR A 375 10.25 15.92 -3.28
N MET A 376 9.24 15.25 -2.71
CA MET A 376 8.31 14.38 -3.47
C MET A 376 7.61 15.16 -4.60
N GLY A 377 7.24 16.41 -4.34
CA GLY A 377 6.65 17.27 -5.33
C GLY A 377 7.56 17.60 -6.52
N LEU A 378 8.88 17.72 -6.31
CA LEU A 378 9.82 17.92 -7.42
C LEU A 378 9.81 16.76 -8.43
N PHE A 379 9.49 15.55 -7.97
CA PHE A 379 9.32 14.33 -8.76
C PHE A 379 7.87 14.07 -9.18
N GLY A 380 6.94 15.02 -8.99
CA GLY A 380 5.55 14.82 -9.39
C GLY A 380 4.79 13.76 -8.57
N ILE A 381 5.21 13.49 -7.33
CA ILE A 381 4.54 12.53 -6.45
C ILE A 381 3.49 13.29 -5.62
N THR A 382 2.24 13.28 -6.09
CA THR A 382 1.13 14.05 -5.49
C THR A 382 0.81 13.57 -4.06
N GLU A 383 1.08 12.30 -3.78
CA GLU A 383 0.84 11.60 -2.52
C GLU A 383 1.59 12.24 -1.34
N GLY A 384 2.65 13.02 -1.60
CA GLY A 384 3.37 13.75 -0.57
C GLY A 384 2.49 14.73 0.24
N ALA A 385 1.30 15.08 -0.24
CA ALA A 385 0.32 15.91 0.47
C ALA A 385 -0.65 15.11 1.37
N ILE A 386 -0.74 13.78 1.20
CA ILE A 386 -1.69 12.92 1.95
C ILE A 386 -1.52 13.06 3.47
N PRO A 387 -0.30 13.04 4.05
CA PRO A 387 -0.15 13.13 5.50
C PRO A 387 -0.76 14.41 6.10
N PHE A 388 -0.70 15.53 5.38
CA PHE A 388 -1.30 16.80 5.80
C PHE A 388 -2.82 16.78 5.65
N ALA A 389 -3.32 16.25 4.53
CA ALA A 389 -4.75 16.14 4.29
C ALA A 389 -5.44 15.17 5.25
N ALA A 390 -4.75 14.10 5.66
CA ALA A 390 -5.25 13.17 6.67
C ALA A 390 -5.42 13.82 8.05
N GLN A 391 -4.53 14.75 8.40
CA GLN A 391 -4.57 15.47 9.67
C GLN A 391 -5.57 16.63 9.68
N ASP A 392 -5.67 17.40 8.59
CA ASP A 392 -6.56 18.57 8.49
C ASP A 392 -7.24 18.67 7.10
N PRO A 393 -8.17 17.75 6.79
CA PRO A 393 -8.74 17.61 5.45
C PRO A 393 -9.52 18.84 5.00
N LEU A 394 -10.26 19.48 5.92
CA LEU A 394 -11.14 20.61 5.63
C LEU A 394 -10.38 21.86 5.20
N ARG A 395 -9.12 22.02 5.63
CA ARG A 395 -8.30 23.17 5.26
C ARG A 395 -7.31 22.82 4.16
N VAL A 396 -6.72 21.62 4.20
CA VAL A 396 -5.70 21.21 3.24
C VAL A 396 -6.30 20.94 1.87
N ILE A 397 -7.37 20.13 1.77
CA ILE A 397 -7.92 19.71 0.46
C ILE A 397 -8.39 20.93 -0.37
N PRO A 398 -9.19 21.87 0.17
CA PRO A 398 -9.57 23.05 -0.60
C PRO A 398 -8.37 23.94 -0.99
N SER A 399 -7.32 23.99 -0.16
CA SER A 399 -6.12 24.78 -0.43
C SER A 399 -5.30 24.22 -1.59
N ILE A 400 -5.04 22.90 -1.57
CA ILE A 400 -4.31 22.25 -2.66
C ILE A 400 -5.11 22.26 -3.96
N MET A 401 -6.45 22.17 -3.90
CA MET A 401 -7.32 22.32 -5.06
C MET A 401 -7.23 23.72 -5.65
N ALA A 402 -7.29 24.76 -4.81
CA ALA A 402 -7.17 26.14 -5.26
C ALA A 402 -5.81 26.39 -5.97
N GLY A 403 -4.72 25.90 -5.39
CA GLY A 403 -3.40 26.02 -6.01
C GLY A 403 -3.27 25.23 -7.32
N SER A 404 -3.71 23.97 -7.35
CA SER A 404 -3.65 23.14 -8.55
C SER A 404 -4.55 23.66 -9.67
N MET A 405 -5.73 24.16 -9.36
CA MET A 405 -6.59 24.88 -10.31
C MET A 405 -5.89 26.10 -10.90
N THR A 406 -5.26 26.91 -10.05
CA THR A 406 -4.52 28.11 -10.48
C THR A 406 -3.36 27.74 -11.40
N GLY A 407 -2.54 26.78 -11.01
CA GLY A 407 -1.41 26.31 -11.82
C GLY A 407 -1.87 25.71 -13.14
N ALA A 408 -2.92 24.88 -13.13
CA ALA A 408 -3.48 24.29 -14.36
C ALA A 408 -3.96 25.36 -15.34
N VAL A 409 -4.65 26.41 -14.86
CA VAL A 409 -5.11 27.53 -15.72
C VAL A 409 -3.93 28.29 -16.31
N ILE A 410 -2.90 28.59 -15.51
CA ILE A 410 -1.70 29.27 -16.01
C ILE A 410 -0.97 28.42 -17.05
N ALA A 411 -0.84 27.12 -16.80
CA ALA A 411 -0.24 26.18 -17.75
C ALA A 411 -1.04 26.11 -19.06
N MET A 412 -2.38 26.06 -18.98
CA MET A 412 -3.26 26.05 -20.14
C MET A 412 -3.14 27.34 -20.97
N ILE A 413 -3.19 28.51 -20.32
CA ILE A 413 -3.03 29.82 -21.00
C ILE A 413 -1.61 29.97 -21.57
N GLY A 414 -0.61 29.40 -20.90
CA GLY A 414 0.76 29.38 -21.34
C GLY A 414 1.08 28.35 -22.43
N HIS A 415 0.06 27.65 -22.96
CA HIS A 415 0.22 26.58 -23.95
C HIS A 415 1.25 25.52 -23.53
N VAL A 416 1.27 25.18 -22.23
CA VAL A 416 2.17 24.15 -21.71
C VAL A 416 1.68 22.79 -22.21
N GLY A 417 2.53 22.10 -22.96
CA GLY A 417 2.30 20.73 -23.40
C GLY A 417 3.12 19.74 -22.60
N ASP A 418 2.65 18.52 -22.41
CA ASP A 418 3.44 17.43 -21.85
C ASP A 418 3.25 16.14 -22.66
N ARG A 419 4.39 15.55 -23.05
CA ARG A 419 4.48 14.37 -23.91
C ARG A 419 4.59 13.07 -23.12
N VAL A 420 4.65 13.15 -21.79
CA VAL A 420 4.79 12.00 -20.90
C VAL A 420 3.61 11.98 -19.93
N ALA A 421 3.14 10.79 -19.57
CA ALA A 421 2.19 10.66 -18.47
C ALA A 421 2.92 10.81 -17.15
N HIS A 422 3.46 12.00 -16.88
CA HIS A 422 4.15 12.29 -15.63
C HIS A 422 4.30 13.80 -15.41
N GLY A 423 4.11 14.26 -14.17
CA GLY A 423 4.27 15.66 -13.83
C GLY A 423 5.59 15.99 -13.13
N GLY A 424 5.75 17.26 -12.80
CA GLY A 424 6.79 17.71 -11.87
C GLY A 424 7.98 18.44 -12.51
N PRO A 425 8.63 19.34 -11.75
CA PRO A 425 9.78 20.12 -12.18
C PRO A 425 10.92 19.31 -12.82
N ILE A 426 11.22 18.13 -12.30
CA ILE A 426 12.34 17.32 -12.81
C ILE A 426 12.04 16.82 -14.22
N VAL A 427 10.81 16.34 -14.47
CA VAL A 427 10.42 15.86 -15.81
C VAL A 427 10.33 16.99 -16.82
N ALA A 428 9.93 18.19 -16.39
CA ALA A 428 9.95 19.36 -17.27
C ALA A 428 11.35 19.71 -17.80
N VAL A 429 12.40 19.47 -17.01
CA VAL A 429 13.80 19.72 -17.41
C VAL A 429 14.35 18.63 -18.34
N LEU A 430 13.74 17.44 -18.34
CA LEU A 430 14.14 16.32 -19.21
C LEU A 430 13.56 16.41 -20.64
N GLY A 431 12.98 17.55 -21.01
CA GLY A 431 12.47 17.85 -22.36
C GLY A 431 11.16 17.14 -22.73
N ALA A 432 10.43 16.63 -21.73
CA ALA A 432 9.09 16.09 -21.87
C ALA A 432 8.02 17.18 -22.04
N VAL A 433 8.30 18.38 -21.54
CA VAL A 433 7.34 19.49 -21.42
C VAL A 433 7.67 20.58 -22.44
N ASP A 434 6.66 21.00 -23.20
CA ASP A 434 6.70 22.16 -24.07
C ASP A 434 6.44 23.44 -23.25
N ASN A 435 7.00 24.58 -23.68
CA ASN A 435 6.88 25.86 -22.96
C ASN A 435 7.29 25.78 -21.47
N VAL A 436 8.43 25.12 -21.20
CA VAL A 436 9.00 24.86 -19.87
C VAL A 436 8.99 26.08 -18.94
N PHE A 437 9.26 27.28 -19.46
CA PHE A 437 9.20 28.51 -18.66
C PHE A 437 7.81 28.73 -18.06
N MET A 438 6.75 28.64 -18.87
CA MET A 438 5.37 28.79 -18.39
C MET A 438 4.95 27.65 -17.47
N PHE A 439 5.49 26.44 -17.66
CA PHE A 439 5.31 25.35 -16.70
C PHE A 439 5.84 25.72 -15.31
N PHE A 440 7.07 26.26 -15.22
CA PHE A 440 7.63 26.69 -13.94
C PHE A 440 6.83 27.83 -13.32
N VAL A 441 6.38 28.81 -14.11
CA VAL A 441 5.50 29.89 -13.63
C VAL A 441 4.22 29.31 -13.04
N ALA A 442 3.56 28.39 -13.74
CA ALA A 442 2.35 27.71 -13.28
C ALA A 442 2.57 26.98 -11.95
N VAL A 443 3.63 26.17 -11.85
CA VAL A 443 3.95 25.40 -10.63
C VAL A 443 4.27 26.32 -9.46
N ILE A 444 5.07 27.37 -9.67
CA ILE A 444 5.44 28.33 -8.62
C ILE A 444 4.20 29.05 -8.11
N VAL A 445 3.40 29.64 -9.01
CA VAL A 445 2.22 30.40 -8.62
C VAL A 445 1.19 29.51 -7.94
N GLY A 446 0.90 28.33 -8.50
CA GLY A 446 -0.01 27.37 -7.88
C GLY A 446 0.44 26.91 -6.50
N SER A 447 1.74 26.64 -6.32
CA SER A 447 2.31 26.23 -5.03
C SER A 447 2.26 27.36 -4.00
N ILE A 448 2.50 28.60 -4.41
CA ILE A 448 2.33 29.79 -3.55
C ILE A 448 0.87 29.94 -3.12
N VAL A 449 -0.08 29.79 -4.04
CA VAL A 449 -1.52 29.84 -3.72
C VAL A 449 -1.87 28.78 -2.69
N THR A 450 -1.46 27.52 -2.89
CA THR A 450 -1.64 26.45 -1.90
C THR A 450 -1.08 26.87 -0.53
N ALA A 451 0.17 27.34 -0.49
CA ALA A 451 0.86 27.70 0.73
C ALA A 451 0.21 28.87 1.47
N VAL A 452 -0.26 29.88 0.74
CA VAL A 452 -0.95 31.04 1.30
C VAL A 452 -2.33 30.65 1.81
N VAL A 453 -3.14 29.95 1.01
CA VAL A 453 -4.52 29.59 1.39
C VAL A 453 -4.50 28.69 2.63
N VAL A 454 -3.65 27.66 2.68
CA VAL A 454 -3.58 26.77 3.86
C VAL A 454 -3.09 27.52 5.09
N ASN A 455 -2.11 28.42 4.94
CA ASN A 455 -1.62 29.23 6.05
C ASN A 455 -2.65 30.24 6.53
N VAL A 456 -3.48 30.80 5.66
CA VAL A 456 -4.57 31.70 6.08
C VAL A 456 -5.64 30.91 6.86
N LEU A 457 -5.97 29.69 6.40
CA LEU A 457 -7.01 28.86 7.00
C LEU A 457 -6.58 28.18 8.31
N LYS A 458 -5.31 27.77 8.44
CA LYS A 458 -4.79 27.12 9.67
C LYS A 458 -4.59 28.13 10.80
N LYS A 459 -4.96 27.71 12.01
CA LYS A 459 -4.76 28.48 13.24
C LYS A 459 -3.34 28.28 13.78
N ASP A 460 -2.84 29.23 14.56
CA ASP A 460 -1.54 29.11 15.21
C ASP A 460 -1.58 28.00 16.28
N VAL A 461 -0.62 27.08 16.23
CA VAL A 461 -0.50 25.97 17.20
C VAL A 461 -0.30 26.54 18.61
N SER A 462 0.49 27.62 18.72
CA SER A 462 0.75 28.31 20.00
C SER A 462 -0.48 28.95 20.66
N LYS A 463 -1.56 29.22 19.92
CA LYS A 463 -2.80 29.76 20.48
C LYS A 463 -3.71 28.66 21.01
N LEU A 464 -3.72 27.49 20.37
CA LEU A 464 -4.49 26.34 20.82
C LEU A 464 -3.89 25.75 22.10
N GLU A 465 -2.56 25.60 22.16
CA GLU A 465 -1.87 25.17 23.39
C GLU A 465 -2.03 26.17 24.55
N LYS A 466 -2.13 27.47 24.26
CA LYS A 466 -2.40 28.50 25.28
C LYS A 466 -3.85 28.50 25.75
N GLN A 467 -4.81 28.34 24.85
CA GLN A 467 -6.23 28.27 25.19
C GLN A 467 -6.60 26.99 25.92
N GLU A 468 -6.03 25.84 25.53
CA GLU A 468 -6.16 24.59 26.29
C GLU A 468 -5.49 24.73 27.66
N ASN A 469 -4.30 25.32 27.76
CA ASN A 469 -3.67 25.54 29.07
C ASN A 469 -4.40 26.57 29.95
N GLU A 470 -5.07 27.57 29.38
CA GLU A 470 -5.89 28.53 30.13
C GLU A 470 -7.22 27.93 30.59
N GLN A 471 -7.90 27.14 29.74
CA GLN A 471 -9.09 26.38 30.14
C GLN A 471 -8.77 25.28 31.14
N ILE A 472 -7.65 24.57 30.97
CA ILE A 472 -7.17 23.61 31.95
C ILE A 472 -6.86 24.32 33.27
N LYS A 473 -6.26 25.53 33.26
CA LYS A 473 -6.05 26.32 34.49
C LYS A 473 -7.33 26.78 35.16
N GLU A 474 -8.35 27.22 34.41
CA GLU A 474 -9.64 27.62 35.00
C GLU A 474 -10.41 26.42 35.55
N VAL A 475 -10.40 25.29 34.84
CA VAL A 475 -11.01 24.05 35.30
C VAL A 475 -10.25 23.47 36.49
N SER A 476 -8.92 23.51 36.48
CA SER A 476 -8.06 23.12 37.62
C SER A 476 -8.26 24.03 38.83
N ALA A 477 -8.42 25.34 38.67
CA ALA A 477 -8.70 26.26 39.79
C ALA A 477 -10.10 26.02 40.39
N THR A 478 -11.08 25.65 39.57
CA THR A 478 -12.44 25.32 40.02
C THR A 478 -12.46 23.97 40.75
N ILE A 479 -11.66 23.01 40.28
CA ILE A 479 -11.46 21.70 40.90
C ILE A 479 -10.65 21.83 42.19
N GLU A 480 -9.62 22.69 42.27
CA GLU A 480 -8.83 22.95 43.48
C GLU A 480 -9.69 23.52 44.61
N VAL A 481 -10.63 24.43 44.31
CA VAL A 481 -11.56 24.98 45.34
C VAL A 481 -12.55 23.91 45.83
N GLN A 482 -13.01 23.01 44.96
CA GLN A 482 -13.88 21.88 45.35
C GLN A 482 -13.12 20.74 46.04
N GLN A 483 -11.84 20.54 45.72
CA GLN A 483 -10.97 19.54 46.35
C GLN A 483 -10.47 20.00 47.73
N LEU A 484 -10.24 21.30 47.95
CA LEU A 484 -9.86 21.83 49.26
C LEU A 484 -10.91 21.58 50.36
N GLU A 485 -12.20 21.49 50.01
CA GLU A 485 -13.27 21.12 50.96
C GLU A 485 -13.36 19.61 51.22
N GLN A 486 -12.86 18.77 50.30
CA GLN A 486 -12.89 17.31 50.42
C GLN A 486 -11.56 16.70 50.93
N GLU A 487 -10.44 17.42 50.85
CA GLU A 487 -9.11 16.92 51.21
C GLU A 487 -8.71 17.05 52.70
N THR A 488 -9.63 17.47 53.59
CA THR A 488 -9.36 17.38 55.05
C THR A 488 -9.45 15.93 55.59
N GLN A 489 -9.86 14.96 54.78
CA GLN A 489 -9.95 13.55 55.18
C GLN A 489 -9.38 12.61 54.10
N ALA A 490 -8.06 12.63 53.91
CA ALA A 490 -7.20 11.46 53.60
C ALA A 490 -5.92 11.89 52.87
N ARG A 491 -4.92 12.36 53.63
CA ARG A 491 -3.49 12.28 53.27
C ARG A 491 -3.09 10.79 53.26
N GLY A 492 -2.30 10.21 52.36
CA GLY A 492 -1.50 10.59 51.20
C GLY A 492 -0.68 9.34 50.82
N GLU A 493 -0.42 9.03 49.54
CA GLU A 493 0.87 9.26 48.86
C GLU A 493 0.67 9.18 47.33
N GLN A 494 0.96 10.28 46.61
CA GLN A 494 1.03 10.36 45.14
C GLN A 494 2.47 10.08 44.66
N VAL A 495 2.61 9.39 43.52
CA VAL A 495 3.90 9.08 42.87
C VAL A 495 4.11 10.02 41.68
N ASP A 496 5.26 10.71 41.64
CA ASP A 496 5.66 11.66 40.59
C ASP A 496 5.85 11.01 39.20
N LYS A 497 5.44 11.70 38.13
CA LYS A 497 5.68 11.31 36.72
C LYS A 497 7.14 11.59 36.31
N VAL A 498 7.86 10.56 35.84
CA VAL A 498 9.26 10.66 35.39
C VAL A 498 9.34 10.81 33.86
N GLU A 499 10.05 11.83 33.36
CA GLU A 499 10.31 12.04 31.94
C GLU A 499 11.47 11.15 31.44
N ILE A 500 11.19 10.20 30.53
CA ILE A 500 12.20 9.26 29.98
C ILE A 500 12.84 9.86 28.72
N LYS A 501 14.16 10.13 28.73
CA LYS A 501 14.94 10.66 27.58
C LYS A 501 15.95 9.67 27.03
N LYS A 502 16.45 8.77 27.86
CA LYS A 502 17.39 7.70 27.51
C LYS A 502 16.94 6.36 28.09
N LEU A 503 17.43 5.26 27.52
CA LEU A 503 17.17 3.93 28.08
C LEU A 503 17.78 3.78 29.49
N THR A 504 18.92 4.41 29.73
CA THR A 504 19.63 4.47 31.03
C THR A 504 18.87 5.23 32.12
N ASP A 505 17.82 5.99 31.80
CA ASP A 505 16.92 6.58 32.80
C ASP A 505 16.03 5.52 33.49
N ILE A 506 15.84 4.37 32.82
CA ILE A 506 14.97 3.28 33.26
C ILE A 506 15.68 1.92 33.28
N THR A 507 17.01 1.89 33.14
CA THR A 507 17.83 0.68 33.34
C THR A 507 19.02 1.00 34.25
N SER A 508 19.59 -0.03 34.88
CA SER A 508 20.73 0.10 35.79
C SER A 508 21.66 -1.10 35.64
N LEU A 509 22.85 -1.06 36.25
CA LEU A 509 23.80 -2.18 36.21
C LEU A 509 23.20 -3.47 36.81
N GLU A 510 22.31 -3.35 37.81
CA GLU A 510 21.61 -4.49 38.41
C GLU A 510 20.55 -5.10 37.47
N LEU A 511 20.03 -4.31 36.54
CA LEU A 511 19.06 -4.74 35.51
C LEU A 511 19.73 -5.25 34.23
N ILE A 512 21.05 -5.38 34.21
CA ILE A 512 21.81 -5.95 33.09
C ILE A 512 22.28 -7.36 33.44
N GLU A 513 22.17 -8.28 32.48
CA GLU A 513 22.81 -9.58 32.52
C GLU A 513 23.51 -9.90 31.20
N THR A 514 24.81 -10.15 31.24
CA THR A 514 25.60 -10.42 30.03
C THR A 514 25.63 -11.90 29.66
N ASP A 515 25.09 -12.77 30.53
CA ASP A 515 25.04 -14.22 30.33
C ASP A 515 23.83 -14.83 31.07
N LEU A 516 22.67 -14.77 30.40
CA LEU A 516 21.42 -15.34 30.89
C LEU A 516 21.48 -16.89 30.91
N LYS A 517 20.98 -17.49 31.98
CA LYS A 517 21.10 -18.93 32.24
C LYS A 517 19.87 -19.75 31.90
N GLY A 518 18.70 -19.13 31.73
CA GLY A 518 17.48 -19.84 31.32
C GLY A 518 17.65 -20.64 30.02
N GLU A 519 17.06 -21.84 29.96
CA GLU A 519 17.16 -22.75 28.80
C GLU A 519 15.88 -22.73 27.94
N THR A 520 14.79 -22.20 28.49
CA THR A 520 13.55 -21.90 27.76
C THR A 520 13.23 -20.41 27.80
N ARG A 521 12.39 -19.95 26.87
CA ARG A 521 11.86 -18.57 26.88
C ARG A 521 11.28 -18.19 28.25
N ASP A 522 10.51 -19.08 28.84
CA ASP A 522 9.81 -18.82 30.09
C ASP A 522 10.80 -18.77 31.27
N ASP A 523 11.89 -19.56 31.25
CA ASP A 523 12.98 -19.46 32.24
C ASP A 523 13.70 -18.12 32.15
N ILE A 524 13.98 -17.62 30.93
CA ILE A 524 14.60 -16.31 30.71
C ILE A 524 13.68 -15.19 31.22
N ILE A 525 12.37 -15.31 30.96
CA ILE A 525 11.39 -14.35 31.47
C ILE A 525 11.39 -14.36 33.01
N ASP A 526 11.40 -15.53 33.63
CA ASP A 526 11.47 -15.64 35.09
C ASP A 526 12.75 -15.02 35.67
N GLU A 527 13.91 -15.31 35.07
CA GLU A 527 15.21 -14.76 35.45
C GLU A 527 15.21 -13.22 35.40
N MET A 528 14.67 -12.63 34.33
CA MET A 528 14.57 -11.18 34.16
C MET A 528 13.56 -10.53 35.12
N ILE A 529 12.43 -11.20 35.41
CA ILE A 529 11.46 -10.72 36.40
C ILE A 529 12.06 -10.71 37.82
N GLN A 530 12.91 -11.68 38.18
CA GLN A 530 13.60 -11.65 39.48
C GLN A 530 14.51 -10.43 39.62
N LYS A 531 15.13 -9.94 38.54
CA LYS A 531 15.93 -8.71 38.58
C LYS A 531 15.07 -7.48 38.87
N LEU A 532 13.90 -7.38 38.23
CA LEU A 532 12.93 -6.31 38.52
C LEU A 532 12.46 -6.35 39.99
N LYS A 533 12.27 -7.55 40.55
CA LYS A 533 11.96 -7.72 41.97
C LYS A 533 13.10 -7.25 42.86
N HIS A 534 14.34 -7.65 42.56
CA HIS A 534 15.53 -7.32 43.34
C HIS A 534 15.73 -5.80 43.48
N VAL A 535 15.50 -5.04 42.41
CA VAL A 535 15.61 -3.56 42.44
C VAL A 535 14.34 -2.85 42.95
N GLY A 536 13.36 -3.61 43.43
CA GLY A 536 12.10 -3.07 43.95
C GLY A 536 11.19 -2.42 42.88
N ALA A 537 11.34 -2.76 41.60
CA ALA A 537 10.51 -2.22 40.53
C ALA A 537 9.10 -2.85 40.48
N LEU A 538 8.91 -4.02 41.13
CA LEU A 538 7.64 -4.74 41.19
C LEU A 538 7.13 -4.84 42.63
N HIS A 539 5.81 -4.72 42.83
CA HIS A 539 5.15 -5.11 44.07
C HIS A 539 4.48 -6.49 43.99
N SER A 540 4.27 -7.05 42.79
CA SER A 540 3.75 -8.41 42.57
C SER A 540 4.43 -9.08 41.37
N VAL A 541 5.27 -10.08 41.66
CA VAL A 541 5.96 -10.88 40.64
C VAL A 541 4.96 -11.67 39.79
N THR A 542 3.99 -12.29 40.46
CA THR A 542 2.99 -13.16 39.83
C THR A 542 2.13 -12.38 38.83
N GLU A 543 1.64 -11.20 39.22
CA GLU A 543 0.82 -10.37 38.34
C GLU A 543 1.61 -9.83 37.14
N PHE A 544 2.87 -9.44 37.35
CA PHE A 544 3.70 -8.98 36.24
C PHE A 544 4.06 -10.14 35.28
N LYS A 545 4.40 -11.32 35.81
CA LYS A 545 4.62 -12.52 35.01
C LYS A 545 3.39 -12.85 34.18
N GLN A 546 2.19 -12.81 34.77
CA GLN A 546 0.95 -13.05 34.04
C GLN A 546 0.75 -12.01 32.93
N ALA A 547 1.07 -10.73 33.18
CA ALA A 547 0.97 -9.69 32.15
C ALA A 547 1.92 -9.93 30.97
N ILE A 548 3.16 -10.35 31.24
CA ILE A 548 4.14 -10.73 30.19
C ILE A 548 3.65 -11.98 29.43
N MET A 549 3.20 -13.01 30.14
CA MET A 549 2.70 -14.24 29.52
C MET A 549 1.47 -13.99 28.65
N ASN A 550 0.52 -13.17 29.12
CA ASN A 550 -0.65 -12.78 28.32
C ASN A 550 -0.21 -12.06 27.04
N ARG A 551 0.74 -11.12 27.15
CA ARG A 551 1.25 -10.39 25.98
C ARG A 551 1.97 -11.31 25.00
N GLU A 552 2.76 -12.25 25.50
CA GLU A 552 3.49 -13.23 24.70
C GLU A 552 2.54 -14.26 24.06
N GLN A 553 1.39 -14.54 24.67
CA GLN A 553 0.32 -15.39 24.11
C GLN A 553 -0.43 -14.69 22.96
N GLU A 554 -0.57 -13.36 22.99
CA GLU A 554 -1.16 -12.60 21.87
C GLU A 554 -0.30 -12.72 20.61
N SER A 555 1.02 -12.61 20.75
CA SER A 555 2.00 -12.83 19.69
C SER A 555 3.41 -12.89 20.29
N THR A 556 4.32 -13.59 19.62
CA THR A 556 5.75 -13.60 19.99
C THR A 556 6.28 -12.18 20.13
N THR A 557 7.08 -11.95 21.17
CA THR A 557 7.86 -10.71 21.31
C THR A 557 9.26 -10.82 20.70
N GLY A 558 9.57 -11.93 20.03
CA GLY A 558 10.76 -12.12 19.21
C GLY A 558 10.61 -11.40 17.87
N ILE A 559 11.31 -10.28 17.71
CA ILE A 559 11.16 -9.42 16.52
C ILE A 559 12.00 -9.89 15.33
N GLY A 560 12.91 -10.85 15.54
CA GLY A 560 13.89 -11.31 14.56
C GLY A 560 15.26 -10.67 14.79
N ILE A 561 16.21 -10.91 13.88
CA ILE A 561 17.59 -10.38 13.91
C ILE A 561 18.28 -10.57 15.27
N ASN A 562 18.04 -11.74 15.89
CA ASN A 562 18.50 -12.12 17.23
C ASN A 562 17.97 -11.28 18.41
N ILE A 563 16.80 -10.62 18.29
CA ILE A 563 16.23 -9.78 19.36
C ILE A 563 14.86 -10.29 19.83
N ALA A 564 14.65 -10.25 21.15
CA ALA A 564 13.33 -10.35 21.78
C ALA A 564 13.06 -9.17 22.73
N ILE A 565 11.82 -8.69 22.75
CA ILE A 565 11.41 -7.55 23.59
C ILE A 565 10.14 -7.89 24.39
N PRO A 566 10.22 -8.80 25.39
CA PRO A 566 9.07 -9.12 26.24
C PRO A 566 8.61 -7.87 27.01
N HIS A 567 7.34 -7.51 26.91
CA HIS A 567 6.84 -6.27 27.50
C HIS A 567 5.44 -6.41 28.08
N GLY A 568 5.12 -5.61 29.10
CA GLY A 568 3.80 -5.65 29.73
C GLY A 568 3.49 -4.39 30.53
N LYS A 569 2.22 -3.94 30.44
CA LYS A 569 1.65 -2.95 31.35
C LYS A 569 0.98 -3.67 32.51
N SER A 570 1.39 -3.39 33.74
CA SER A 570 0.79 -4.03 34.92
C SER A 570 0.73 -3.07 36.10
N ALA A 571 -0.35 -3.16 36.89
CA ALA A 571 -0.47 -2.42 38.14
C ALA A 571 0.68 -2.81 39.08
N ALA A 572 1.15 -4.06 38.99
CA ALA A 572 2.27 -4.62 39.74
C ALA A 572 3.60 -3.86 39.60
N VAL A 573 3.76 -3.00 38.60
CA VAL A 573 4.98 -2.24 38.34
C VAL A 573 4.92 -0.90 39.07
N ARG A 574 5.91 -0.60 39.91
CA ARG A 574 6.02 0.66 40.69
C ARG A 574 6.56 1.82 39.87
N LYS A 575 7.53 1.54 38.99
CA LYS A 575 8.19 2.53 38.13
C LYS A 575 8.54 1.90 36.78
N PRO A 576 8.54 2.66 35.66
CA PRO A 576 9.02 2.16 34.38
C PRO A 576 10.45 1.60 34.51
N SER A 577 10.71 0.42 33.96
CA SER A 577 12.03 -0.23 34.05
C SER A 577 12.28 -1.14 32.85
N VAL A 578 13.54 -1.21 32.40
CA VAL A 578 14.00 -2.09 31.34
C VAL A 578 15.11 -2.99 31.85
N VAL A 579 14.94 -4.31 31.69
CA VAL A 579 15.99 -5.31 31.92
C VAL A 579 16.61 -5.67 30.59
N PHE A 580 17.94 -5.66 30.52
CA PHE A 580 18.67 -6.10 29.34
C PHE A 580 19.43 -7.39 29.65
N GLY A 581 19.31 -8.37 28.78
CA GLY A 581 19.93 -9.68 28.93
C GLY A 581 20.55 -10.18 27.63
N ILE A 582 21.66 -10.91 27.73
CA ILE A 582 22.31 -11.57 26.60
C ILE A 582 22.32 -13.09 26.82
N LYS A 583 21.80 -13.87 25.87
CA LYS A 583 21.95 -15.33 25.78
C LYS A 583 22.82 -15.66 24.58
N GLN A 584 24.12 -15.86 24.81
CA GLN A 584 25.11 -16.05 23.72
C GLN A 584 24.80 -17.24 22.80
N SER A 585 24.29 -18.33 23.39
CA SER A 585 23.88 -19.53 22.65
C SER A 585 22.66 -19.31 21.76
N GLY A 586 21.88 -18.24 21.98
CA GLY A 586 20.53 -18.12 21.44
C GLY A 586 19.49 -18.82 22.32
N ILE A 587 18.24 -18.35 22.22
CA ILE A 587 17.06 -19.00 22.76
C ILE A 587 15.93 -18.96 21.73
N ASP A 588 15.18 -20.06 21.59
CA ASP A 588 14.00 -20.08 20.73
C ASP A 588 12.89 -19.22 21.35
N TRP A 589 12.77 -18.00 20.84
CA TRP A 589 11.70 -17.07 21.16
C TRP A 589 10.56 -17.11 20.13
N LYS A 590 10.59 -18.06 19.19
CA LYS A 590 9.69 -18.12 18.04
C LYS A 590 9.71 -16.82 17.22
N SER A 591 10.89 -16.25 17.01
CA SER A 591 11.06 -14.98 16.30
C SER A 591 10.45 -15.02 14.90
N LEU A 592 9.97 -13.87 14.41
CA LEU A 592 9.26 -13.75 13.14
C LEU A 592 10.07 -14.22 11.91
N ASP A 593 11.39 -14.11 11.97
CA ASP A 593 12.32 -14.53 10.91
C ASP A 593 12.95 -15.92 11.16
N GLY A 594 12.56 -16.60 12.25
CA GLY A 594 13.10 -17.90 12.66
C GLY A 594 14.47 -17.85 13.35
N THR A 595 15.04 -16.66 13.60
CA THR A 595 16.31 -16.53 14.33
C THR A 595 16.13 -16.74 15.83
N GLU A 596 17.10 -17.39 16.48
CA GLU A 596 17.14 -17.48 17.94
C GLU A 596 17.46 -16.11 18.54
N ALA A 597 16.73 -15.72 19.59
CA ALA A 597 16.96 -14.45 20.27
C ALA A 597 18.23 -14.54 21.12
N LYS A 598 19.11 -13.54 20.99
CA LYS A 598 20.33 -13.40 21.79
C LYS A 598 20.32 -12.16 22.65
N LEU A 599 19.72 -11.07 22.18
CA LEU A 599 19.55 -9.82 22.90
C LEU A 599 18.10 -9.72 23.38
N ILE A 600 17.88 -9.69 24.69
CA ILE A 600 16.54 -9.67 25.29
C ILE A 600 16.35 -8.37 26.08
N PHE A 601 15.29 -7.62 25.75
CA PHE A 601 14.93 -6.36 26.39
C PHE A 601 13.55 -6.47 27.04
N MET A 602 13.50 -6.72 28.35
CA MET A 602 12.22 -6.79 29.06
C MET A 602 11.76 -5.40 29.50
N ILE A 603 10.55 -5.00 29.10
CA ILE A 603 9.97 -3.68 29.44
C ILE A 603 8.85 -3.84 30.46
N ALA A 604 8.99 -3.21 31.62
CA ALA A 604 7.98 -3.14 32.67
C ALA A 604 7.43 -1.73 32.80
N VAL A 605 6.10 -1.55 32.66
CA VAL A 605 5.45 -0.23 32.77
C VAL A 605 4.23 -0.26 33.72
N PRO A 606 4.06 0.72 34.63
CA PRO A 606 2.88 0.82 35.50
C PRO A 606 1.55 0.97 34.74
N LYS A 607 0.48 0.37 35.28
CA LYS A 607 -0.90 0.55 34.80
C LYS A 607 -1.50 1.78 35.49
N GLY A 608 -1.55 2.91 34.78
CA GLY A 608 -2.01 4.20 35.32
C GLY A 608 -1.38 5.42 34.64
N ASN A 609 -0.23 5.25 33.98
CA ASN A 609 0.31 6.26 33.08
C ASN A 609 -0.45 6.21 31.74
N GLU A 610 -1.34 7.18 31.51
CA GLU A 610 -2.03 7.41 30.23
C GLU A 610 -1.09 7.79 29.07
N GLY A 611 0.22 7.93 29.34
CA GLY A 611 1.24 8.24 28.34
C GLY A 611 1.66 7.04 27.49
N ASN A 612 2.08 7.35 26.26
CA ASN A 612 2.72 6.43 25.31
C ASN A 612 4.12 5.94 25.76
N GLU A 613 4.44 5.87 27.05
CA GLU A 613 5.78 5.55 27.58
C GLU A 613 6.30 4.20 27.08
N HIS A 614 5.45 3.18 27.13
CA HIS A 614 5.76 1.87 26.54
C HIS A 614 6.11 1.97 25.04
N LEU A 615 5.36 2.76 24.27
CA LEU A 615 5.60 2.95 22.84
C LEU A 615 6.86 3.78 22.59
N LYS A 616 7.16 4.76 23.46
CA LYS A 616 8.38 5.57 23.40
C LYS A 616 9.63 4.71 23.63
N ILE A 617 9.61 3.84 24.65
CA ILE A 617 10.71 2.90 24.93
C ILE A 617 10.89 1.94 23.75
N LEU A 618 9.80 1.37 23.22
CA LEU A 618 9.85 0.53 22.02
C LEU A 618 10.43 1.28 20.81
N GLN A 619 10.01 2.52 20.57
CA GLN A 619 10.52 3.34 19.46
C GLN A 619 12.02 3.61 19.59
N MET A 620 12.51 3.93 20.80
CA MET A 620 13.92 4.14 21.09
C MET A 620 14.74 2.87 20.81
N LEU A 621 14.27 1.73 21.33
CA LEU A 621 14.90 0.42 21.11
C LEU A 621 14.90 0.04 19.63
N SER A 622 13.75 0.09 18.96
CA SER A 622 13.64 -0.29 17.54
C SER A 622 14.53 0.56 16.64
N ARG A 623 14.61 1.88 16.87
CA ARG A 623 15.46 2.77 16.05
C ARG A 623 16.94 2.39 16.13
N LYS A 624 17.47 2.19 17.35
CA LYS A 624 18.90 1.91 17.52
C LYS A 624 19.24 0.46 17.17
N LEU A 625 18.36 -0.49 17.49
CA LEU A 625 18.60 -1.91 17.26
C LEU A 625 18.50 -2.31 15.77
N MET A 626 17.96 -1.47 14.88
CA MET A 626 18.04 -1.71 13.43
C MET A 626 19.46 -1.54 12.86
N ASP A 627 20.37 -0.90 13.59
CA ASP A 627 21.78 -0.77 13.18
C ASP A 627 22.55 -2.08 13.49
N ASP A 628 22.97 -2.76 12.43
CA ASP A 628 23.70 -4.03 12.50
C ASP A 628 25.01 -3.90 13.30
N SER A 629 25.75 -2.80 13.08
CA SER A 629 27.02 -2.55 13.76
C SER A 629 26.84 -2.35 15.26
N TYR A 630 25.72 -1.74 15.66
CA TYR A 630 25.37 -1.55 17.06
C TYR A 630 25.00 -2.88 17.73
N ARG A 631 24.24 -3.75 17.05
CA ARG A 631 23.91 -5.09 17.57
C ARG A 631 25.15 -5.96 17.76
N GLU A 632 26.08 -5.94 16.82
CA GLU A 632 27.35 -6.68 16.93
C GLU A 632 28.21 -6.18 18.12
N ARG A 633 28.25 -4.86 18.34
CA ARG A 633 28.89 -4.26 19.52
C ARG A 633 28.21 -4.72 20.82
N LEU A 634 26.88 -4.76 20.85
CA LEU A 634 26.14 -5.26 22.03
C LEU A 634 26.36 -6.75 22.28
N LEU A 635 26.47 -7.58 21.25
CA LEU A 635 26.71 -9.02 21.40
C LEU A 635 28.14 -9.35 21.89
N SER A 636 29.10 -8.45 21.63
CA SER A 636 30.51 -8.64 21.99
C SER A 636 30.89 -8.17 23.39
N VAL A 637 29.99 -7.48 24.11
CA VAL A 637 30.25 -7.01 25.48
C VAL A 637 30.54 -8.16 26.44
N GLN A 638 31.53 -7.97 27.31
CA GLN A 638 31.93 -8.97 28.31
C GLN A 638 31.51 -8.55 29.72
N THR A 639 31.24 -7.26 29.93
CA THR A 639 30.91 -6.73 31.25
C THR A 639 29.61 -5.92 31.26
N LYS A 640 28.93 -5.89 32.40
CA LYS A 640 27.71 -5.07 32.60
C LYS A 640 27.97 -3.58 32.40
N ALA A 641 29.18 -3.10 32.72
CA ALA A 641 29.58 -1.71 32.54
C ALA A 641 29.73 -1.33 31.06
N GLU A 642 30.32 -2.22 30.24
CA GLU A 642 30.38 -2.04 28.78
C GLU A 642 28.99 -2.03 28.16
N ALA A 643 28.14 -2.97 28.54
CA ALA A 643 26.74 -3.02 28.11
C ALA A 643 26.00 -1.72 28.49
N TYR A 644 26.10 -1.27 29.74
CA TYR A 644 25.46 -0.03 30.19
C TYR A 644 25.90 1.19 29.38
N LYS A 645 27.20 1.31 29.08
CA LYS A 645 27.74 2.39 28.26
C LYS A 645 27.17 2.39 26.85
N LEU A 646 26.97 1.21 26.25
CA LEU A 646 26.32 1.11 24.93
C LEU A 646 24.84 1.46 25.00
N LEU A 647 24.12 0.98 26.02
CA LEU A 647 22.69 1.28 26.22
C LEU A 647 22.43 2.78 26.44
N ASP A 648 23.40 3.55 26.94
CA ASP A 648 23.30 5.02 27.06
C ASP A 648 23.21 5.74 25.70
N GLU A 649 23.63 5.08 24.61
CA GLU A 649 23.48 5.59 23.24
C GLU A 649 22.03 5.49 22.71
N ILE A 650 21.13 4.84 23.45
CA ILE A 650 19.70 4.71 23.11
C ILE A 650 18.96 5.90 23.74
N ALA A 651 18.80 6.96 22.96
CA ALA A 651 18.00 8.16 23.25
C ALA A 651 16.86 8.29 22.24
#